data_AF-A0A7Y5FZE7-F1
#
_entry.id   AF-A0A7Y5FZE7-F1
#
_cell.length_a   1.000
_cell.length_b   1.000
_cell.length_c   1.000
_cell.angle_alpha   90.00
_cell.angle_beta   90.00
_cell.angle_gamma   90.00
#
_symmetry.space_group_name_H-M   'P 1'
#
loop_
_entity.id
_entity.type
_entity.pdbx_description
1 polymer ?
#
loop_
_entity_poly.entity_id
_entity_poly.type
_entity_poly.pdbx_seq_one_letter_code
_entity_poly.pdbx_strand_id
1 'polypeptide(L)'
;MRPEKPRERLRSAALSRGRMFLKARLDWLPGFPLGQAEGAVDWMCMPRYGEPSPKRIRLERQYLQRATYLWTKFVYRFPKALPHLVDEPQRWTEGVPQLLNWLKGAIHRGELLPQSLIEIEGAFSRSAAEQANALTRSHPALRSLLNALSWIAYLTPSELPQALAWLAANAQKIKVLLEMRPEPDGIVAALTLWEIVRRDGSRRLDPLLRFVGDARAFTLNLDDAAVQIKSILDALKNPDELNALANSARQPEVSLGEQLLEFTAWAASQEQTTRRRALRLFALMLPDNLLDRSQKWRARVHSLLAEARHLLSPQQAKGTQTAANQALLQHEKNETNRMVRRLERWQHEIPPQPEGKLLLKNLREVAAPNYSDLYPRICLAIERLPRTKEAAFARAACLHHWLCLAAEDPNNLGEFLSAFASFLLRYRGLPGIFNPWQNIIRKWTKQPNSLPDPYAGRNTRLWPVFFDAVAELCRAYDGEIDAEDTQRILQLVLITGEGNKAGAYFRALRDAGLRKTDLSDDVLDCGHLLDDGRGNFANLVAILQRHYQQDYRVCKMVSTAAKLLDKAGWRGFASDLILDGKVQDLRTVGQHVAVLHALQGRNDPPVLQHAEEVPAWIRRYPAELASILAKLLLITPEAERIAAIVLRTNFPDPEKLQQEIAAVEARLAKRPDDAKLAERLKNLRLWFSSPKPVTAARLAHLEDKLLRATRLAVLQAWQKNLQKELRTKLPALLELAEAEAPEWLFQPRQLQVIASMLEMSRPFRELGIRLLRRRCSPPPWNFPAEPANQAFLTQLRNRGINTEPWVHPPQPFVATGANGRAVRVNFEDDPLAIFHMGSHFRTCLSPGEYNFFSVLANVVDINKHVVYARDSRKQVVGRCLLALSKEGWILAFHPYCHDNKLGFDEIMRKLVEALAAQMGTIVASRGEVPCLVAPDWYDDGPQDLCNRFAFLEPDSEFRRSLQSMEPNLLIATLTTAFDPLPLNGFTLTLVLELAELQKRPELVRPLLPLIETCSGISNSTWLLIARLAHHAGALEFTRHVLRHRAIPQMLEQYRRQKWLDTGVMDLLVALEPSAALRVLRRTRPTGVQSDQDETDSERREFLALAFEALGRSVRARRMREGVKFGICSSNSE
;
A
#
# COMPACT_ATOMS: atom_id res chain seq x y z
N MET A 1 23.68 26.98 31.87
CA MET A 1 23.90 26.09 33.03
C MET A 1 23.93 26.93 34.29
N ARG A 2 22.94 26.82 35.19
CA ARG A 2 23.03 27.46 36.51
C ARG A 2 24.03 26.67 37.36
N PRO A 3 24.96 27.30 38.11
CA PRO A 3 25.85 26.56 39.01
C PRO A 3 25.00 25.86 40.06
N GLU A 4 25.00 24.52 40.04
CA GLU A 4 24.39 23.70 41.09
C GLU A 4 24.92 24.16 42.45
N LYS A 5 24.02 24.28 43.42
CA LYS A 5 24.35 24.82 44.75
C LYS A 5 25.39 23.91 45.40
N PRO A 6 26.48 24.43 46.01
CA PRO A 6 27.55 23.63 46.62
C PRO A 6 27.09 22.52 47.59
N ARG A 7 25.90 22.67 48.18
CA ARG A 7 25.27 21.68 49.06
C ARG A 7 24.83 20.40 48.33
N GLU A 8 24.44 20.47 47.05
CA GLU A 8 24.02 19.29 46.27
C GLU A 8 25.21 18.40 45.89
N ARG A 9 26.36 18.99 45.52
CA ARG A 9 27.59 18.24 45.24
C ARG A 9 28.09 17.47 46.46
N LEU A 10 28.06 18.07 47.66
CA LEU A 10 28.47 17.40 48.90
C LEU A 10 27.54 16.23 49.25
N ARG A 11 26.22 16.38 49.03
CA ARG A 11 25.23 15.30 49.25
C ARG A 11 25.43 14.16 48.25
N SER A 12 25.61 14.46 46.97
CA SER A 12 25.87 13.46 45.92
C SER A 12 27.18 12.69 46.18
N ALA A 13 28.25 13.38 46.57
CA ALA A 13 29.53 12.76 46.92
C ALA A 13 29.44 11.90 48.20
N ALA A 14 28.65 12.31 49.20
CA ALA A 14 28.41 11.50 50.41
C ALA A 14 27.57 10.26 50.11
N LEU A 15 26.54 10.36 49.26
CA LEU A 15 25.72 9.23 48.81
C LEU A 15 26.54 8.24 47.98
N SER A 16 27.37 8.73 47.06
CA SER A 16 28.26 7.90 46.23
C SER A 16 29.27 7.14 47.08
N ARG A 17 29.96 7.83 48.01
CA ARG A 17 30.88 7.19 48.96
C ARG A 17 30.16 6.21 49.88
N GLY A 18 29.00 6.58 50.43
CA GLY A 18 28.19 5.67 51.25
C GLY A 18 27.79 4.40 50.49
N ARG A 19 27.36 4.54 49.23
CA ARG A 19 27.05 3.40 48.34
C ARG A 19 28.29 2.53 48.08
N MET A 20 29.47 3.13 47.92
CA MET A 20 30.73 2.39 47.79
C MET A 20 31.03 1.57 49.06
N PHE A 21 30.83 2.13 50.25
CA PHE A 21 31.01 1.41 51.52
C PHE A 21 30.04 0.21 51.65
N LEU A 22 28.77 0.40 51.27
CA LEU A 22 27.81 -0.71 51.24
C LEU A 22 28.22 -1.79 50.24
N LYS A 23 28.59 -1.40 49.01
CA LYS A 23 29.03 -2.34 47.96
C LYS A 23 30.32 -3.09 48.29
N ALA A 24 31.20 -2.50 49.09
CA ALA A 24 32.52 -3.08 49.33
C ALA A 24 32.45 -4.41 50.10
N ARG A 25 31.66 -4.48 51.20
CA ARG A 25 31.56 -5.66 52.08
C ARG A 25 30.27 -5.74 52.93
N LEU A 26 29.21 -5.02 52.60
CA LEU A 26 27.92 -5.06 53.31
C LEU A 26 26.73 -5.30 52.36
N ASP A 27 27.02 -5.56 51.09
CA ASP A 27 26.06 -5.87 50.03
C ASP A 27 25.45 -7.26 50.20
N TRP A 28 26.16 -8.17 50.86
CA TRP A 28 25.72 -9.52 51.20
C TRP A 28 24.65 -9.62 52.30
N LEU A 29 24.48 -8.56 53.10
CA LEU A 29 23.58 -8.57 54.26
C LEU A 29 22.13 -9.00 53.94
N PRO A 30 21.49 -8.60 52.82
CA PRO A 30 20.20 -9.12 52.39
C PRO A 30 20.45 -10.49 51.73
N GLY A 31 20.56 -11.50 52.56
CA GLY A 31 20.76 -12.88 52.15
C GLY A 31 20.35 -13.85 53.24
N PHE A 32 20.64 -15.13 53.03
CA PHE A 32 20.26 -16.19 53.96
C PHE A 32 21.31 -17.30 53.99
N PRO A 33 21.42 -18.04 55.10
CA PRO A 33 22.35 -19.16 55.20
C PRO A 33 21.88 -20.34 54.33
N LEU A 34 22.81 -20.91 53.55
CA LEU A 34 22.62 -22.16 52.79
C LEU A 34 23.05 -23.39 53.60
N GLY A 35 24.01 -23.21 54.49
CA GLY A 35 24.59 -24.26 55.30
C GLY A 35 25.70 -23.73 56.19
N GLN A 36 25.99 -24.48 57.25
CA GLN A 36 27.05 -24.17 58.21
C GLN A 36 28.09 -25.28 58.14
N ALA A 37 29.36 -24.89 57.98
CA ALA A 37 30.52 -25.76 58.08
C ALA A 37 31.37 -25.34 59.28
N GLU A 38 32.33 -26.16 59.68
CA GLU A 38 33.26 -25.78 60.74
C GLU A 38 34.01 -24.49 60.36
N GLY A 39 33.85 -23.45 61.18
CA GLY A 39 34.50 -22.15 60.96
C GLY A 39 33.97 -21.31 59.79
N ALA A 40 32.87 -21.70 59.13
CA ALA A 40 32.32 -20.95 57.99
C ALA A 40 30.80 -21.12 57.83
N VAL A 41 30.14 -20.12 57.24
CA VAL A 41 28.74 -20.18 56.83
C VAL A 41 28.65 -19.91 55.33
N ASP A 42 28.05 -20.81 54.57
CA ASP A 42 27.72 -20.55 53.18
C ASP A 42 26.46 -19.68 53.13
N TRP A 43 26.55 -18.55 52.45
CA TRP A 43 25.54 -17.50 52.46
C TRP A 43 25.11 -17.16 51.04
N MET A 44 23.81 -17.09 50.81
CA MET A 44 23.23 -16.67 49.53
C MET A 44 22.83 -15.20 49.58
N CYS A 45 23.55 -14.36 48.86
CA CYS A 45 23.26 -12.94 48.72
C CYS A 45 22.21 -12.73 47.61
N MET A 46 21.14 -12.01 47.92
CA MET A 46 20.17 -11.61 46.90
C MET A 46 20.70 -10.42 46.09
N PRO A 47 20.49 -10.40 44.76
CA PRO A 47 21.01 -9.35 43.91
C PRO A 47 20.38 -8.00 44.24
N ARG A 48 21.23 -6.99 44.46
CA ARG A 48 20.80 -5.59 44.56
C ARG A 48 20.66 -4.97 43.17
N TYR A 49 20.07 -3.79 43.12
CA TYR A 49 19.95 -3.01 41.88
C TYR A 49 21.28 -2.91 41.11
N GLY A 50 21.27 -3.34 39.83
CA GLY A 50 22.43 -3.33 38.95
C GLY A 50 23.39 -4.51 39.12
N GLU A 51 23.06 -5.51 39.95
CA GLU A 51 23.82 -6.75 40.05
C GLU A 51 23.15 -7.85 39.22
N PRO A 52 23.90 -8.57 38.35
CA PRO A 52 23.31 -9.45 37.35
C PRO A 52 22.76 -10.76 37.92
N SER A 53 23.26 -11.21 39.08
CA SER A 53 22.85 -12.50 39.66
C SER A 53 23.03 -12.56 41.19
N PRO A 54 22.25 -13.42 41.87
CA PRO A 54 22.53 -13.89 43.21
C PRO A 54 23.96 -14.40 43.35
N LYS A 55 24.57 -14.22 44.52
CA LYS A 55 25.96 -14.63 44.78
C LYS A 55 26.01 -15.53 46.00
N ARG A 56 26.56 -16.72 45.83
CA ARG A 56 26.98 -17.55 46.96
C ARG A 56 28.32 -17.02 47.47
N ILE A 57 28.39 -16.68 48.74
CA ILE A 57 29.64 -16.29 49.41
C ILE A 57 29.88 -17.20 50.60
N ARG A 58 31.13 -17.49 50.89
CA ARG A 58 31.54 -18.20 52.10
C ARG A 58 31.95 -17.18 53.15
N LEU A 59 31.19 -17.10 54.23
CA LEU A 59 31.44 -16.19 55.34
C LEU A 59 32.38 -16.86 56.33
N GLU A 60 33.54 -16.25 56.56
CA GLU A 60 34.56 -16.72 57.50
C GLU A 60 34.87 -15.64 58.54
N ARG A 61 35.63 -15.99 59.58
CA ARG A 61 36.04 -15.06 60.67
C ARG A 61 36.57 -13.72 60.14
N GLN A 62 37.47 -13.73 59.17
CA GLN A 62 38.06 -12.50 58.61
C GLN A 62 37.01 -11.64 57.90
N TYR A 63 36.04 -12.28 57.24
CA TYR A 63 34.98 -11.58 56.51
C TYR A 63 34.05 -10.85 57.50
N LEU A 64 33.62 -11.52 58.58
CA LEU A 64 32.79 -10.92 59.62
C LEU A 64 33.49 -9.79 60.38
N GLN A 65 34.79 -9.92 60.63
CA GLN A 65 35.58 -8.85 61.26
C GLN A 65 35.58 -7.58 60.40
N ARG A 66 35.82 -7.73 59.09
CA ARG A 66 35.79 -6.61 58.13
C ARG A 66 34.40 -6.02 57.99
N ALA A 67 33.36 -6.85 57.92
CA ALA A 67 31.97 -6.40 57.87
C ALA A 67 31.58 -5.61 59.14
N THR A 68 31.96 -6.10 60.33
CA THR A 68 31.73 -5.38 61.61
C THR A 68 32.40 -4.01 61.57
N TYR A 69 33.69 -3.95 61.21
CA TYR A 69 34.43 -2.69 61.12
C TYR A 69 33.79 -1.71 60.13
N LEU A 70 33.42 -2.19 58.94
CA LEU A 70 32.83 -1.35 57.89
C LEU A 70 31.43 -0.89 58.24
N TRP A 71 30.61 -1.72 58.90
CA TRP A 71 29.30 -1.33 59.42
C TRP A 71 29.44 -0.19 60.43
N THR A 72 30.30 -0.34 61.45
CA THR A 72 30.56 0.71 62.46
C THR A 72 30.99 2.01 61.78
N LYS A 73 31.98 1.92 60.88
CA LYS A 73 32.46 3.08 60.12
C LYS A 73 31.38 3.71 59.25
N PHE A 74 30.49 2.91 58.65
CA PHE A 74 29.42 3.40 57.80
C PHE A 74 28.37 4.19 58.58
N VAL A 75 27.90 3.65 59.71
CA VAL A 75 26.93 4.31 60.60
C VAL A 75 27.48 5.64 61.11
N TYR A 76 28.72 5.67 61.61
CA TYR A 76 29.32 6.89 62.15
C TYR A 76 29.70 7.92 61.08
N ARG A 77 30.22 7.50 59.92
CA ARG A 77 30.76 8.43 58.90
C ARG A 77 29.72 8.92 57.92
N PHE A 78 28.62 8.20 57.73
CA PHE A 78 27.58 8.53 56.74
C PHE A 78 26.15 8.57 57.31
N PRO A 79 25.89 9.12 58.51
CA PRO A 79 24.56 9.09 59.14
C PRO A 79 23.48 9.80 58.30
N LYS A 80 23.86 10.84 57.55
CA LYS A 80 22.94 11.58 56.66
C LYS A 80 22.66 10.87 55.32
N ALA A 81 23.55 9.97 54.89
CA ALA A 81 23.34 9.20 53.67
C ALA A 81 22.58 7.90 53.95
N LEU A 82 22.67 7.38 55.18
CA LEU A 82 22.06 6.12 55.60
C LEU A 82 20.56 6.03 55.25
N PRO A 83 19.69 7.02 55.57
CA PRO A 83 18.25 6.97 55.22
C PRO A 83 17.94 6.97 53.71
N HIS A 84 18.94 7.22 52.86
CA HIS A 84 18.79 7.18 51.40
C HIS A 84 19.41 5.93 50.77
N LEU A 85 20.07 5.10 51.57
CA LEU A 85 20.83 3.94 51.11
C LEU A 85 20.26 2.62 51.64
N VAL A 86 19.46 2.65 52.72
CA VAL A 86 18.76 1.50 53.29
C VAL A 86 17.30 1.88 53.57
N ASP A 87 16.39 0.91 53.45
CA ASP A 87 14.95 1.16 53.51
C ASP A 87 14.47 1.51 54.93
N GLU A 88 14.97 0.81 55.96
CA GLU A 88 14.66 1.07 57.38
C GLU A 88 15.93 1.39 58.20
N PRO A 89 16.43 2.65 58.18
CA PRO A 89 17.75 2.98 58.73
C PRO A 89 17.92 2.71 60.24
N GLN A 90 16.87 2.88 61.04
CA GLN A 90 16.93 2.55 62.47
C GLN A 90 17.08 1.05 62.67
N ARG A 91 16.17 0.27 62.08
CA ARG A 91 16.20 -1.20 62.17
C ARG A 91 17.48 -1.78 61.58
N TRP A 92 18.01 -1.20 60.50
CA TRP A 92 19.28 -1.61 59.93
C TRP A 92 20.45 -1.36 60.91
N THR A 93 20.44 -0.21 61.60
CA THR A 93 21.48 0.13 62.59
C THR A 93 21.45 -0.81 63.79
N GLU A 94 20.27 -1.16 64.28
CA GLU A 94 20.10 -2.05 65.44
C GLU A 94 20.25 -3.54 65.08
N GLY A 95 19.75 -3.95 63.92
CA GLY A 95 19.69 -5.35 63.49
C GLY A 95 21.00 -5.89 62.94
N VAL A 96 21.80 -5.10 62.21
CA VAL A 96 23.07 -5.61 61.64
C VAL A 96 24.03 -6.14 62.73
N PRO A 97 24.23 -5.47 63.87
CA PRO A 97 25.01 -6.01 64.98
C PRO A 97 24.51 -7.37 65.48
N GLN A 98 23.19 -7.53 65.64
CA GLN A 98 22.58 -8.77 66.10
C GLN A 98 22.78 -9.90 65.08
N LEU A 99 22.55 -9.61 63.79
CA LEU A 99 22.82 -10.53 62.69
C LEU A 99 24.30 -10.97 62.66
N LEU A 100 25.23 -10.02 62.78
CA LEU A 100 26.66 -10.31 62.85
C LEU A 100 27.03 -11.13 64.09
N ASN A 101 26.32 -10.95 65.21
CA ASN A 101 26.56 -11.72 66.43
C ASN A 101 26.09 -13.17 66.28
N TRP A 102 24.94 -13.44 65.65
CA TRP A 102 24.52 -14.80 65.32
C TRP A 102 25.55 -15.49 64.41
N LEU A 103 26.00 -14.79 63.36
CA LEU A 103 27.01 -15.33 62.44
C LEU A 103 28.37 -15.55 63.14
N LYS A 104 28.79 -14.66 64.04
CA LYS A 104 30.01 -14.84 64.85
C LYS A 104 29.87 -16.03 65.80
N GLY A 105 28.71 -16.25 66.41
CA GLY A 105 28.45 -17.41 67.25
C GLY A 105 28.62 -18.71 66.47
N ALA A 106 27.99 -18.78 65.29
CA ALA A 106 28.10 -19.93 64.41
C ALA A 106 29.53 -20.18 63.92
N ILE A 107 30.23 -19.14 63.48
CA ILE A 107 31.56 -19.25 62.87
C ILE A 107 32.67 -19.41 63.91
N HIS A 108 32.58 -18.73 65.07
CA HIS A 108 33.64 -18.76 66.08
C HIS A 108 33.45 -19.82 67.15
N ARG A 109 32.19 -20.15 67.49
CA ARG A 109 31.85 -21.04 68.62
C ARG A 109 31.13 -22.31 68.18
N GLY A 110 30.83 -22.47 66.88
CA GLY A 110 30.11 -23.63 66.36
C GLY A 110 28.63 -23.66 66.77
N GLU A 111 28.06 -22.54 67.23
CA GLU A 111 26.63 -22.46 67.58
C GLU A 111 25.77 -22.70 66.33
N LEU A 112 24.65 -23.42 66.47
CA LEU A 112 23.75 -23.61 65.33
C LEU A 112 23.04 -22.31 65.00
N LEU A 113 23.05 -21.93 63.72
CA LEU A 113 22.20 -20.83 63.26
C LEU A 113 20.71 -21.19 63.42
N PRO A 114 19.86 -20.23 63.80
CA PRO A 114 18.43 -20.45 63.81
C PRO A 114 17.94 -20.77 62.40
N GLN A 115 17.16 -21.83 62.24
CA GLN A 115 16.63 -22.19 60.91
C GLN A 115 15.72 -21.09 60.37
N SER A 116 14.94 -20.47 61.25
CA SER A 116 14.03 -19.37 60.94
C SER A 116 14.19 -18.25 61.95
N LEU A 117 14.22 -17.00 61.48
CA LEU A 117 14.14 -15.84 62.38
C LEU A 117 12.70 -15.54 62.82
N ILE A 118 11.69 -16.18 62.21
CA ILE A 118 10.28 -16.08 62.61
C ILE A 118 10.06 -16.59 64.04
N GLU A 119 10.85 -17.57 64.46
CA GLU A 119 10.77 -18.23 65.77
C GLU A 119 11.48 -17.43 66.88
N ILE A 120 12.26 -16.41 66.50
CA ILE A 120 12.98 -15.57 67.47
C ILE A 120 12.07 -14.46 67.96
N GLU A 121 11.82 -14.44 69.27
CA GLU A 121 11.03 -13.41 69.92
C GLU A 121 11.59 -12.02 69.64
N GLY A 122 10.72 -11.09 69.20
CA GLY A 122 11.10 -9.72 68.87
C GLY A 122 11.79 -9.53 67.51
N ALA A 123 12.05 -10.60 66.74
CA ALA A 123 12.59 -10.45 65.39
C ALA A 123 11.55 -9.84 64.42
N PHE A 124 10.29 -10.24 64.53
CA PHE A 124 9.15 -9.75 63.74
C PHE A 124 7.93 -9.48 64.62
N SER A 125 6.93 -8.78 64.08
CA SER A 125 5.65 -8.62 64.78
C SER A 125 4.95 -9.98 64.95
N ARG A 126 4.22 -10.14 66.07
CA ARG A 126 3.47 -11.36 66.36
C ARG A 126 2.53 -11.77 65.22
N SER A 127 1.84 -10.79 64.61
CA SER A 127 0.97 -11.02 63.45
C SER A 127 1.72 -11.57 62.24
N ALA A 128 2.92 -11.03 61.92
CA ALA A 128 3.72 -11.55 60.82
C ALA A 128 4.22 -12.98 61.08
N ALA A 129 4.64 -13.27 62.32
CA ALA A 129 5.05 -14.62 62.71
C ALA A 129 3.89 -15.63 62.64
N GLU A 130 2.71 -15.25 63.14
CA GLU A 130 1.48 -16.06 63.05
C GLU A 130 1.06 -16.32 61.60
N GLN A 131 1.14 -15.31 60.72
CA GLN A 131 0.89 -15.47 59.29
C GLN A 131 1.89 -16.41 58.61
N ALA A 132 3.19 -16.29 58.90
CA ALA A 132 4.21 -17.18 58.35
C ALA A 132 4.05 -18.63 58.83
N ASN A 133 3.70 -18.83 60.10
CA ASN A 133 3.41 -20.14 60.68
C ASN A 133 2.13 -20.74 60.09
N ALA A 134 1.08 -19.93 59.88
CA ALA A 134 -0.12 -20.37 59.19
C ALA A 134 0.18 -20.81 57.75
N LEU A 135 0.98 -20.04 57.03
CA LEU A 135 1.38 -20.34 55.65
C LEU A 135 2.26 -21.59 55.55
N THR A 136 3.16 -21.80 56.51
CA THR A 136 3.98 -23.02 56.61
C THR A 136 3.13 -24.25 56.88
N ARG A 137 2.09 -24.13 57.73
CA ARG A 137 1.16 -25.24 58.01
C ARG A 137 0.31 -25.59 56.79
N SER A 138 -0.20 -24.60 56.06
CA SER A 138 -1.02 -24.84 54.87
C SER A 138 -0.19 -25.29 53.66
N HIS A 139 1.07 -24.84 53.56
CA HIS A 139 1.98 -25.19 52.47
C HIS A 139 3.38 -25.52 52.99
N PRO A 140 3.62 -26.75 53.48
CA PRO A 140 4.91 -27.16 54.06
C PRO A 140 6.12 -26.97 53.14
N ALA A 141 5.91 -27.09 51.82
CA ALA A 141 6.95 -26.86 50.80
C ALA A 141 7.50 -25.42 50.81
N LEU A 142 6.78 -24.45 51.38
CA LEU A 142 7.24 -23.06 51.50
C LEU A 142 8.15 -22.84 52.71
N ARG A 143 8.35 -23.82 53.61
CA ARG A 143 9.10 -23.63 54.86
C ARG A 143 10.51 -23.06 54.62
N SER A 144 11.29 -23.68 53.75
CA SER A 144 12.66 -23.23 53.46
C SER A 144 12.70 -21.83 52.84
N LEU A 145 11.73 -21.51 51.98
CA LEU A 145 11.59 -20.17 51.41
C LEU A 145 11.22 -19.13 52.48
N LEU A 146 10.29 -19.45 53.39
CA LEU A 146 9.90 -18.56 54.48
C LEU A 146 11.04 -18.36 55.48
N ASN A 147 11.84 -19.40 55.73
CA ASN A 147 13.07 -19.30 56.50
C ASN A 147 14.06 -18.34 55.83
N ALA A 148 14.36 -18.53 54.54
CA ALA A 148 15.23 -17.64 53.78
C ALA A 148 14.72 -16.19 53.74
N LEU A 149 13.42 -16.00 53.52
CA LEU A 149 12.76 -14.71 53.52
C LEU A 149 12.85 -14.02 54.89
N SER A 150 12.75 -14.78 55.99
CA SER A 150 12.92 -14.22 57.34
C SER A 150 14.32 -13.65 57.55
N TRP A 151 15.36 -14.27 57.01
CA TRP A 151 16.73 -13.73 57.05
C TRP A 151 16.87 -12.45 56.23
N ILE A 152 16.28 -12.41 55.03
CA ILE A 152 16.34 -11.24 54.14
C ILE A 152 15.56 -10.05 54.73
N ALA A 153 14.35 -10.29 55.23
CA ALA A 153 13.46 -9.26 55.75
C ALA A 153 13.83 -8.80 57.17
N TYR A 154 14.82 -9.41 57.82
CA TYR A 154 15.18 -9.07 59.20
C TYR A 154 15.62 -7.61 59.38
N LEU A 155 16.28 -7.05 58.36
CA LEU A 155 16.69 -5.64 58.32
C LEU A 155 15.61 -4.71 57.75
N THR A 156 14.52 -5.26 57.21
CA THR A 156 13.32 -4.56 56.70
C THR A 156 12.01 -5.25 57.14
N PRO A 157 11.73 -5.40 58.45
CA PRO A 157 10.60 -6.20 58.95
C PRO A 157 9.24 -5.75 58.43
N SER A 158 9.08 -4.48 58.02
CA SER A 158 7.82 -3.99 57.44
C SER A 158 7.50 -4.62 56.07
N GLU A 159 8.48 -5.20 55.38
CA GLU A 159 8.29 -5.88 54.11
C GLU A 159 7.76 -7.31 54.29
N LEU A 160 8.03 -7.95 55.44
CA LEU A 160 7.65 -9.34 55.67
C LEU A 160 6.13 -9.56 55.53
N PRO A 161 5.22 -8.77 56.14
CA PRO A 161 3.78 -8.94 55.93
C PRO A 161 3.34 -8.88 54.46
N GLN A 162 3.95 -7.99 53.67
CA GLN A 162 3.63 -7.85 52.24
C GLN A 162 4.11 -9.07 51.45
N ALA A 163 5.32 -9.55 51.77
CA ALA A 163 5.87 -10.77 51.19
C ALA A 163 5.02 -12.00 51.52
N LEU A 164 4.60 -12.14 52.78
CA LEU A 164 3.72 -13.22 53.24
C LEU A 164 2.36 -13.16 52.56
N ALA A 165 1.75 -11.98 52.43
CA ALA A 165 0.48 -11.82 51.72
C ALA A 165 0.60 -12.21 50.24
N TRP A 166 1.69 -11.81 49.57
CA TRP A 166 1.94 -12.19 48.18
C TRP A 166 2.21 -13.69 48.01
N LEU A 167 3.02 -14.28 48.90
CA LEU A 167 3.29 -15.72 48.92
C LEU A 167 2.01 -16.51 49.18
N ALA A 168 1.17 -16.09 50.12
CA ALA A 168 -0.12 -16.72 50.38
C ALA A 168 -1.03 -16.68 49.13
N ALA A 169 -1.11 -15.54 48.45
CA ALA A 169 -1.90 -15.39 47.22
C ALA A 169 -1.37 -16.23 46.04
N ASN A 170 -0.11 -16.67 46.08
CA ASN A 170 0.54 -17.42 45.00
C ASN A 170 1.16 -18.74 45.46
N ALA A 171 0.75 -19.26 46.62
CA ALA A 171 1.42 -20.35 47.32
C ALA A 171 1.58 -21.59 46.44
N GLN A 172 0.53 -21.95 45.69
CA GLN A 172 0.55 -23.10 44.80
C GLN A 172 1.54 -22.94 43.63
N LYS A 173 1.64 -21.75 43.04
CA LYS A 173 2.59 -21.46 41.94
C LYS A 173 4.03 -21.49 42.43
N ILE A 174 4.28 -20.92 43.62
CA ILE A 174 5.61 -20.91 44.23
C ILE A 174 6.01 -22.32 44.67
N LYS A 175 5.08 -23.11 45.22
CA LYS A 175 5.30 -24.52 45.52
C LYS A 175 5.80 -25.28 44.28
N VAL A 176 5.12 -25.12 43.15
CA VAL A 176 5.53 -25.76 41.89
C VAL A 176 6.95 -25.33 41.48
N LEU A 177 7.27 -24.03 41.58
CA LEU A 177 8.63 -23.55 41.28
C LEU A 177 9.69 -24.19 42.19
N LEU A 178 9.41 -24.33 43.48
CA LEU A 178 10.31 -24.98 44.45
C LEU A 178 10.45 -26.50 44.20
N GLU A 179 9.40 -27.15 43.71
CA GLU A 179 9.43 -28.57 43.36
C GLU A 179 10.22 -28.81 42.06
N MET A 180 10.11 -27.91 41.08
CA MET A 180 10.81 -28.04 39.80
C MET A 180 12.28 -27.66 39.87
N ARG A 181 12.72 -26.96 40.93
CA ARG A 181 14.10 -26.50 41.11
C ARG A 181 14.61 -26.83 42.50
N PRO A 182 15.64 -27.69 42.61
CA PRO A 182 16.18 -28.04 43.91
C PRO A 182 16.70 -26.79 44.64
N GLU A 183 16.72 -26.88 45.97
CA GLU A 183 17.34 -25.85 46.79
C GLU A 183 18.86 -25.79 46.50
N PRO A 184 19.44 -24.58 46.39
CA PRO A 184 18.85 -23.28 46.71
C PRO A 184 18.18 -22.54 45.54
N ASP A 185 18.27 -23.05 44.31
CA ASP A 185 17.90 -22.31 43.11
C ASP A 185 16.40 -21.97 43.05
N GLY A 186 15.53 -22.88 43.51
CA GLY A 186 14.10 -22.62 43.63
C GLY A 186 13.78 -21.47 44.59
N ILE A 187 14.47 -21.44 45.75
CA ILE A 187 14.31 -20.38 46.76
C ILE A 187 14.76 -19.04 46.17
N VAL A 188 15.93 -19.03 45.54
CA VAL A 188 16.50 -17.85 44.89
C VAL A 188 15.59 -17.31 43.79
N ALA A 189 15.01 -18.18 42.97
CA ALA A 189 14.05 -17.80 41.94
C ALA A 189 12.79 -17.15 42.56
N ALA A 190 12.22 -17.76 43.61
CA ALA A 190 11.03 -17.24 44.30
C ALA A 190 11.29 -15.87 44.95
N LEU A 191 12.47 -15.68 45.57
CA LEU A 191 12.87 -14.41 46.15
C LEU A 191 13.17 -13.35 45.07
N THR A 192 13.68 -13.75 43.92
CA THR A 192 13.88 -12.85 42.77
C THR A 192 12.54 -12.36 42.22
N LEU A 193 11.52 -13.24 42.15
CA LEU A 193 10.15 -12.86 41.81
C LEU A 193 9.58 -11.87 42.84
N TRP A 194 9.76 -12.14 44.14
CA TRP A 194 9.37 -11.21 45.21
C TRP A 194 10.03 -9.84 45.03
N GLU A 195 11.32 -9.77 44.72
CA GLU A 195 12.02 -8.50 44.53
C GLU A 195 11.42 -7.66 43.37
N ILE A 196 10.93 -8.33 42.31
CA ILE A 196 10.19 -7.65 41.23
C ILE A 196 8.84 -7.12 41.75
N VAL A 197 8.10 -7.93 42.53
CA VAL A 197 6.81 -7.51 43.13
C VAL A 197 7.00 -6.32 44.06
N ARG A 198 8.01 -6.37 44.92
CA ARG A 198 8.34 -5.30 45.87
C ARG A 198 8.57 -3.97 45.17
N ARG A 199 9.25 -3.98 44.01
CA ARG A 199 9.60 -2.76 43.26
C ARG A 199 8.54 -2.27 42.28
N ASP A 200 7.76 -3.17 41.69
CA ASP A 200 6.89 -2.87 40.55
C ASP A 200 5.44 -3.32 40.68
N GLY A 201 5.09 -3.95 41.81
CA GLY A 201 3.77 -4.49 42.11
C GLY A 201 3.49 -5.82 41.42
N SER A 202 2.61 -6.62 42.02
CA SER A 202 2.27 -7.98 41.58
C SER A 202 1.68 -8.02 40.16
N ARG A 203 0.80 -7.08 39.83
CA ARG A 203 0.07 -7.05 38.53
C ARG A 203 0.98 -7.15 37.30
N ARG A 204 2.18 -6.59 37.35
CA ARG A 204 3.13 -6.62 36.22
C ARG A 204 3.84 -7.96 36.09
N LEU A 205 3.99 -8.68 37.20
CA LEU A 205 4.64 -9.98 37.26
C LEU A 205 3.67 -11.14 36.99
N ASP A 206 2.37 -10.95 37.22
CA ASP A 206 1.35 -12.00 37.09
C ASP A 206 1.45 -12.84 35.81
N PRO A 207 1.66 -12.28 34.61
CA PRO A 207 1.83 -13.08 33.40
C PRO A 207 3.05 -14.00 33.47
N LEU A 208 4.21 -13.49 33.93
CA LEU A 208 5.43 -14.28 34.08
C LEU A 208 5.28 -15.36 35.15
N LEU A 209 4.68 -15.00 36.29
CA LEU A 209 4.42 -15.91 37.42
C LEU A 209 3.51 -17.09 37.03
N ARG A 210 2.55 -16.90 36.11
CA ARG A 210 1.73 -17.99 35.59
C ARG A 210 2.56 -19.06 34.87
N PHE A 211 3.60 -18.66 34.15
CA PHE A 211 4.45 -19.60 33.43
C PHE A 211 5.47 -20.27 34.35
N VAL A 212 6.20 -19.51 35.16
CA VAL A 212 7.21 -20.09 36.08
C VAL A 212 6.58 -20.84 37.26
N GLY A 213 5.29 -20.65 37.50
CA GLY A 213 4.51 -21.38 38.51
C GLY A 213 3.78 -22.62 37.98
N ASP A 214 4.06 -23.04 36.74
CA ASP A 214 3.43 -24.20 36.11
C ASP A 214 4.50 -25.21 35.71
N ALA A 215 4.42 -26.43 36.25
CA ALA A 215 5.40 -27.49 36.06
C ALA A 215 5.60 -27.82 34.57
N ARG A 216 4.56 -27.62 33.75
CA ARG A 216 4.60 -27.87 32.31
C ARG A 216 5.63 -26.98 31.62
N ALA A 217 5.85 -25.75 32.09
CA ALA A 217 6.86 -24.87 31.51
C ALA A 217 8.29 -25.44 31.63
N PHE A 218 8.59 -26.14 32.72
CA PHE A 218 9.91 -26.75 32.97
C PHE A 218 10.15 -28.05 32.18
N THR A 219 9.09 -28.63 31.64
CA THR A 219 9.21 -29.74 30.69
C THR A 219 9.12 -29.26 29.25
N LEU A 220 8.56 -28.07 29.01
CA LEU A 220 8.31 -27.53 27.69
C LEU A 220 9.60 -27.00 27.08
N ASN A 221 9.99 -27.51 25.90
CA ASN A 221 10.98 -26.85 25.07
C ASN A 221 10.28 -26.34 23.81
N LEU A 222 10.35 -25.02 23.59
CA LEU A 222 9.81 -24.39 22.40
C LEU A 222 10.72 -24.68 21.18
N ASP A 223 12.01 -24.83 21.37
CA ASP A 223 12.99 -24.94 20.28
C ASP A 223 12.97 -26.34 19.62
N ASP A 224 12.56 -27.38 20.35
CA ASP A 224 12.62 -28.78 19.89
C ASP A 224 11.40 -29.29 19.14
N ALA A 225 10.23 -28.64 19.22
CA ALA A 225 8.99 -29.23 18.70
C ALA A 225 9.06 -29.52 17.18
N ALA A 226 9.67 -28.59 16.42
CA ALA A 226 9.88 -28.74 14.99
C ALA A 226 10.99 -29.76 14.67
N VAL A 227 12.06 -29.77 15.46
CA VAL A 227 13.17 -30.72 15.34
C VAL A 227 12.67 -32.14 15.60
N GLN A 228 11.90 -32.36 16.68
CA GLN A 228 11.32 -33.65 17.03
C GLN A 228 10.40 -34.17 15.93
N ILE A 229 9.50 -33.36 15.37
CA ILE A 229 8.66 -33.80 14.26
C ILE A 229 9.48 -34.17 13.04
N LYS A 230 10.50 -33.35 12.70
CA LYS A 230 11.38 -33.66 11.58
C LYS A 230 12.10 -34.99 11.81
N SER A 231 12.68 -35.20 12.99
CA SER A 231 13.35 -36.45 13.34
C SER A 231 12.39 -37.65 13.39
N ILE A 232 11.12 -37.47 13.80
CA ILE A 232 10.09 -38.52 13.71
C ILE A 232 9.75 -38.83 12.25
N LEU A 233 9.60 -37.81 11.40
CA LEU A 233 9.32 -37.99 9.97
C LEU A 233 10.49 -38.68 9.26
N ASP A 234 11.72 -38.31 9.59
CA ASP A 234 12.94 -38.90 9.05
C ASP A 234 13.05 -40.37 9.53
N ALA A 235 12.80 -40.65 10.82
CA ALA A 235 12.80 -42.00 11.37
C ALA A 235 11.67 -42.89 10.79
N LEU A 236 10.49 -42.35 10.51
CA LEU A 236 9.41 -43.12 9.85
C LEU A 236 9.73 -43.45 8.39
N LYS A 237 10.64 -42.70 7.76
CA LYS A 237 11.17 -43.00 6.41
C LYS A 237 12.32 -44.00 6.46
N ASN A 238 13.00 -44.15 7.60
CA ASN A 238 14.14 -45.05 7.79
C ASN A 238 13.96 -45.93 9.06
N PRO A 239 13.50 -47.19 8.93
CA PRO A 239 13.19 -48.07 10.05
C PRO A 239 14.34 -48.25 11.07
N ASP A 240 15.59 -48.21 10.61
CA ASP A 240 16.78 -48.36 11.47
C ASP A 240 17.00 -47.14 12.39
N GLU A 241 16.56 -45.95 11.97
CA GLU A 241 16.65 -44.72 12.78
C GLU A 241 15.57 -44.66 13.87
N LEU A 242 14.51 -45.45 13.76
CA LEU A 242 13.36 -45.37 14.67
C LEU A 242 13.68 -45.93 16.07
N ASN A 243 14.49 -47.00 16.13
CA ASN A 243 15.07 -47.50 17.38
C ASN A 243 16.08 -46.52 17.98
N ALA A 244 16.85 -45.82 17.14
CA ALA A 244 17.74 -44.77 17.60
C ALA A 244 16.94 -43.59 18.16
N LEU A 245 15.83 -43.19 17.53
CA LEU A 245 14.97 -42.09 17.96
C LEU A 245 14.27 -42.37 19.30
N ALA A 246 13.81 -43.61 19.50
CA ALA A 246 13.17 -44.02 20.75
C ALA A 246 14.12 -43.91 21.96
N ASN A 247 15.43 -44.11 21.72
CA ASN A 247 16.48 -44.03 22.73
C ASN A 247 17.19 -42.65 22.76
N SER A 248 17.07 -41.84 21.71
CA SER A 248 17.72 -40.53 21.56
C SER A 248 16.76 -39.36 21.64
N ALA A 249 15.57 -39.55 22.21
CA ALA A 249 14.75 -38.45 22.72
C ALA A 249 15.53 -37.73 23.84
N ARG A 250 16.57 -37.01 23.43
CA ARG A 250 17.42 -36.19 24.27
C ARG A 250 16.48 -35.25 24.97
N GLN A 251 16.50 -35.28 26.30
CA GLN A 251 15.96 -34.16 27.04
C GLN A 251 16.69 -32.92 26.54
N PRO A 252 15.96 -31.89 26.12
CA PRO A 252 16.60 -30.66 25.68
C PRO A 252 17.55 -30.11 26.71
N GLU A 253 18.60 -29.41 26.25
CA GLU A 253 19.58 -28.79 27.15
C GLU A 253 18.93 -27.75 28.08
N VAL A 254 17.87 -27.06 27.64
CA VAL A 254 17.23 -25.97 28.41
C VAL A 254 15.72 -25.90 28.14
N SER A 255 14.88 -25.99 29.18
CA SER A 255 13.42 -25.84 29.03
C SER A 255 12.96 -24.37 29.07
N LEU A 256 11.72 -24.09 28.65
CA LEU A 256 11.11 -22.76 28.73
C LEU A 256 11.13 -22.22 30.16
N GLY A 257 10.85 -23.09 31.15
CA GLY A 257 10.94 -22.73 32.57
C GLY A 257 12.32 -22.17 32.93
N GLU A 258 13.40 -22.83 32.50
CA GLU A 258 14.76 -22.35 32.68
C GLU A 258 14.98 -20.97 32.05
N GLN A 259 14.61 -20.82 30.78
CA GLN A 259 14.79 -19.58 30.02
C GLN A 259 14.00 -18.42 30.66
N LEU A 260 12.82 -18.70 31.20
CA LEU A 260 12.00 -17.72 31.92
C LEU A 260 12.61 -17.34 33.27
N LEU A 261 13.26 -18.27 33.98
CA LEU A 261 14.00 -17.96 35.19
C LEU A 261 15.21 -17.08 34.90
N GLU A 262 15.96 -17.36 33.82
CA GLU A 262 17.03 -16.48 33.34
C GLU A 262 16.50 -15.08 32.98
N PHE A 263 15.35 -15.01 32.29
CA PHE A 263 14.70 -13.73 31.99
C PHE A 263 14.24 -13.00 33.25
N THR A 264 13.76 -13.73 34.26
CA THR A 264 13.35 -13.17 35.56
C THR A 264 14.55 -12.57 36.29
N ALA A 265 15.66 -13.30 36.37
CA ALA A 265 16.91 -12.83 36.96
C ALA A 265 17.45 -11.59 36.22
N TRP A 266 17.48 -11.65 34.89
CA TRP A 266 17.84 -10.50 34.06
C TRP A 266 16.93 -9.31 34.36
N ALA A 267 15.60 -9.47 34.33
CA ALA A 267 14.65 -8.39 34.55
C ALA A 267 14.82 -7.75 35.94
N ALA A 268 15.00 -8.56 36.98
CA ALA A 268 15.26 -8.10 38.35
C ALA A 268 16.54 -7.23 38.47
N SER A 269 17.58 -7.55 37.68
CA SER A 269 18.84 -6.79 37.63
C SER A 269 18.73 -5.43 36.93
N GLN A 270 17.71 -5.22 36.07
CA GLN A 270 17.58 -4.01 35.25
C GLN A 270 17.08 -2.77 36.02
N GLU A 271 17.24 -1.60 35.42
CA GLU A 271 16.62 -0.36 35.89
C GLU A 271 15.08 -0.45 35.88
N GLN A 272 14.41 0.34 36.73
CA GLN A 272 12.95 0.25 36.87
C GLN A 272 12.21 0.45 35.53
N THR A 273 12.64 1.41 34.71
CA THR A 273 12.03 1.66 33.40
C THR A 273 12.19 0.46 32.47
N THR A 274 13.41 -0.08 32.32
CA THR A 274 13.69 -1.25 31.46
C THR A 274 12.97 -2.50 31.95
N ARG A 275 12.97 -2.77 33.26
CA ARG A 275 12.22 -3.90 33.84
C ARG A 275 10.72 -3.78 33.56
N ARG A 276 10.12 -2.60 33.76
CA ARG A 276 8.69 -2.36 33.45
C ARG A 276 8.37 -2.55 31.97
N ARG A 277 9.26 -2.08 31.07
CA ARG A 277 9.13 -2.27 29.63
C ARG A 277 9.17 -3.76 29.25
N ALA A 278 10.13 -4.50 29.78
CA ALA A 278 10.29 -5.91 29.52
C ALA A 278 9.09 -6.74 30.00
N LEU A 279 8.61 -6.50 31.23
CA LEU A 279 7.45 -7.20 31.79
C LEU A 279 6.16 -6.88 31.00
N ARG A 280 5.99 -5.63 30.55
CA ARG A 280 4.85 -5.26 29.69
C ARG A 280 4.94 -5.95 28.34
N LEU A 281 6.10 -5.96 27.68
CA LEU A 281 6.27 -6.66 26.41
C LEU A 281 6.03 -8.16 26.57
N PHE A 282 6.55 -8.77 27.64
CA PHE A 282 6.29 -10.17 27.97
C PHE A 282 4.79 -10.47 28.04
N ALA A 283 4.03 -9.64 28.77
CA ALA A 283 2.58 -9.74 28.90
C ALA A 283 1.82 -9.55 27.57
N LEU A 284 2.42 -8.82 26.63
CA LEU A 284 1.87 -8.63 25.29
C LEU A 284 2.19 -9.80 24.36
N MET A 285 3.35 -10.45 24.51
CA MET A 285 3.83 -11.47 23.57
C MET A 285 3.19 -12.84 23.77
N LEU A 286 3.21 -13.36 24.99
CA LEU A 286 2.81 -14.75 25.23
C LEU A 286 1.30 -14.86 25.49
N PRO A 287 0.59 -15.78 24.81
CA PRO A 287 -0.82 -16.03 25.05
C PRO A 287 -1.00 -16.84 26.34
N ASP A 288 -2.08 -16.56 27.07
CA ASP A 288 -2.37 -17.20 28.35
C ASP A 288 -2.55 -18.72 28.26
N ASN A 289 -2.88 -19.26 27.09
CA ASN A 289 -3.13 -20.69 26.85
C ASN A 289 -1.96 -21.43 26.17
N LEU A 290 -0.76 -20.84 26.12
CA LEU A 290 0.39 -21.45 25.45
C LEU A 290 0.73 -22.83 26.03
N LEU A 291 0.76 -22.96 27.36
CA LEU A 291 1.09 -24.22 28.03
C LEU A 291 0.04 -25.30 27.73
N ASP A 292 -1.25 -24.94 27.74
CA ASP A 292 -2.35 -25.87 27.42
C ASP A 292 -2.26 -26.36 25.98
N ARG A 293 -2.01 -25.44 25.02
CA ARG A 293 -1.85 -25.80 23.60
C ARG A 293 -0.64 -26.72 23.39
N SER A 294 0.48 -26.39 24.03
CA SER A 294 1.71 -27.16 23.92
C SER A 294 1.57 -28.56 24.53
N GLN A 295 0.87 -28.67 25.68
CA GLN A 295 0.60 -29.96 26.31
C GLN A 295 -0.35 -30.82 25.46
N LYS A 296 -1.45 -30.24 24.95
CA LYS A 296 -2.37 -30.95 24.04
C LYS A 296 -1.65 -31.46 22.79
N TRP A 297 -0.78 -30.64 22.21
CA TRP A 297 0.04 -31.03 21.08
C TRP A 297 1.02 -32.17 21.44
N ARG A 298 1.74 -32.07 22.57
CA ARG A 298 2.63 -33.13 23.05
C ARG A 298 1.91 -34.45 23.32
N ALA A 299 0.75 -34.42 23.96
CA ALA A 299 -0.04 -35.62 24.20
C ALA A 299 -0.42 -36.33 22.89
N ARG A 300 -0.76 -35.57 21.85
CA ARG A 300 -1.02 -36.11 20.51
C ARG A 300 0.25 -36.72 19.88
N VAL A 301 1.39 -36.05 19.98
CA VAL A 301 2.67 -36.56 19.46
C VAL A 301 3.08 -37.85 20.19
N HIS A 302 2.98 -37.89 21.52
CA HIS A 302 3.26 -39.10 22.30
C HIS A 302 2.32 -40.26 21.95
N SER A 303 1.03 -39.98 21.73
CA SER A 303 0.07 -41.00 21.27
C SER A 303 0.46 -41.56 19.90
N LEU A 304 0.93 -40.72 18.96
CA LEU A 304 1.43 -41.19 17.67
C LEU A 304 2.72 -41.98 17.79
N LEU A 305 3.64 -41.56 18.65
CA LEU A 305 4.89 -42.28 18.90
C LEU A 305 4.61 -43.67 19.51
N ALA A 306 3.62 -43.77 20.39
CA ALA A 306 3.16 -45.06 20.92
C ALA A 306 2.54 -45.94 19.81
N GLU A 307 1.72 -45.36 18.93
CA GLU A 307 1.15 -46.04 17.75
C GLU A 307 2.26 -46.54 16.81
N ALA A 308 3.27 -45.71 16.53
CA ALA A 308 4.42 -46.06 15.70
C ALA A 308 5.23 -47.21 16.32
N ARG A 309 5.49 -47.14 17.64
CA ARG A 309 6.22 -48.19 18.37
C ARG A 309 5.47 -49.51 18.36
N HIS A 310 4.14 -49.47 18.44
CA HIS A 310 3.32 -50.69 18.38
C HIS A 310 3.37 -51.31 16.98
N LEU A 311 3.26 -50.49 15.93
CA LEU A 311 3.35 -50.95 14.53
C LEU A 311 4.73 -51.50 14.16
N LEU A 312 5.78 -51.01 14.82
CA LEU A 312 7.18 -51.35 14.50
C LEU A 312 7.82 -52.28 15.55
N SER A 313 7.03 -52.82 16.49
CA SER A 313 7.52 -53.76 17.49
C SER A 313 8.02 -55.04 16.80
N PRO A 314 9.29 -55.45 16.97
CA PRO A 314 9.93 -56.52 16.18
C PRO A 314 9.44 -57.95 16.48
N GLN A 315 8.26 -58.13 17.08
CA GLN A 315 7.75 -59.44 17.50
C GLN A 315 7.20 -60.31 16.36
N GLN A 316 7.10 -59.85 15.10
CA GLN A 316 6.51 -60.64 14.01
C GLN A 316 7.46 -61.08 12.88
N ALA A 317 8.74 -60.69 12.89
CA ALA A 317 9.63 -60.89 11.74
C ALA A 317 10.71 -62.00 11.92
N LYS A 318 10.43 -63.06 12.69
CA LYS A 318 11.35 -64.23 12.79
C LYS A 318 10.79 -65.56 12.26
N GLY A 319 9.62 -65.57 11.62
CA GLY A 319 9.04 -66.77 10.99
C GLY A 319 9.01 -66.67 9.46
N THR A 320 9.62 -67.64 8.79
CA THR A 320 9.56 -68.02 7.35
C THR A 320 8.67 -67.18 6.42
N GLN A 321 9.26 -66.70 5.31
CA GLN A 321 8.62 -65.97 4.20
C GLN A 321 7.44 -66.74 3.57
N THR A 322 6.26 -66.66 4.15
CA THR A 322 4.99 -67.06 3.53
C THR A 322 4.29 -65.85 2.89
N ALA A 323 3.42 -66.08 1.89
CA ALA A 323 2.63 -65.03 1.24
C ALA A 323 1.81 -64.15 2.24
N ALA A 324 1.46 -64.71 3.40
CA ALA A 324 0.85 -63.96 4.51
C ALA A 324 1.74 -62.82 5.04
N ASN A 325 3.07 -62.99 5.03
CA ASN A 325 4.02 -61.98 5.49
C ASN A 325 4.15 -60.81 4.50
N GLN A 326 3.95 -61.06 3.19
CA GLN A 326 3.90 -59.96 2.21
C GLN A 326 2.65 -59.09 2.36
N ALA A 327 1.49 -59.69 2.66
CA ALA A 327 0.28 -58.93 2.95
C ALA A 327 0.41 -58.10 4.24
N LEU A 328 1.06 -58.66 5.27
CA LEU A 328 1.37 -57.96 6.52
C LEU A 328 2.34 -56.78 6.30
N LEU A 329 3.44 -56.99 5.57
CA LEU A 329 4.39 -55.93 5.22
C LEU A 329 3.74 -54.80 4.42
N GLN A 330 2.83 -55.13 3.49
CA GLN A 330 2.09 -54.12 2.74
C GLN A 330 1.10 -53.34 3.61
N HIS A 331 0.46 -54.00 4.59
CA HIS A 331 -0.39 -53.35 5.58
C HIS A 331 0.41 -52.38 6.48
N GLU A 332 1.56 -52.82 7.00
CA GLU A 332 2.47 -51.99 7.81
C GLU A 332 2.97 -50.77 7.02
N LYS A 333 3.33 -50.96 5.74
CA LYS A 333 3.72 -49.85 4.84
C LYS A 333 2.58 -48.86 4.61
N ASN A 334 1.36 -49.34 4.46
CA ASN A 334 0.18 -48.48 4.29
C ASN A 334 -0.13 -47.69 5.56
N GLU A 335 -0.06 -48.31 6.74
CA GLU A 335 -0.25 -47.62 8.02
C GLU A 335 0.89 -46.63 8.30
N THR A 336 2.15 -46.96 7.98
CA THR A 336 3.28 -46.04 8.06
C THR A 336 3.06 -44.81 7.18
N ASN A 337 2.65 -45.00 5.92
CA ASN A 337 2.33 -43.89 5.02
C ASN A 337 1.16 -43.04 5.52
N ARG A 338 0.15 -43.68 6.14
CA ARG A 338 -0.98 -42.97 6.77
C ARG A 338 -0.52 -42.13 7.95
N MET A 339 0.41 -42.63 8.77
CA MET A 339 1.02 -41.90 9.87
C MET A 339 1.88 -40.74 9.41
N VAL A 340 2.70 -40.92 8.36
CA VAL A 340 3.48 -39.85 7.73
C VAL A 340 2.54 -38.73 7.25
N ARG A 341 1.46 -39.06 6.54
CA ARG A 341 0.47 -38.05 6.10
C ARG A 341 -0.23 -37.34 7.26
N ARG A 342 -0.52 -38.05 8.37
CA ARG A 342 -1.07 -37.45 9.60
C ARG A 342 -0.05 -36.48 10.22
N LEU A 343 1.22 -36.86 10.31
CA LEU A 343 2.30 -36.02 10.85
C LEU A 343 2.60 -34.81 9.97
N GLU A 344 2.63 -34.97 8.65
CA GLU A 344 2.79 -33.87 7.70
C GLU A 344 1.63 -32.87 7.83
N ARG A 345 0.38 -33.36 7.96
CA ARG A 345 -0.78 -32.51 8.24
C ARG A 345 -0.63 -31.77 9.58
N TRP A 346 -0.20 -32.48 10.63
CA TRP A 346 0.01 -31.89 11.95
C TRP A 346 1.22 -30.97 12.04
N GLN A 347 2.18 -31.09 11.12
CA GLN A 347 3.28 -30.14 10.98
C GLN A 347 2.77 -28.71 10.76
N HIS A 348 1.56 -28.59 10.18
CA HIS A 348 0.86 -27.32 10.01
C HIS A 348 0.02 -26.89 11.23
N GLU A 349 -0.22 -27.79 12.20
CA GLU A 349 -0.92 -27.55 13.47
C GLU A 349 0.02 -27.37 14.68
N ILE A 350 1.34 -27.59 14.51
CA ILE A 350 2.34 -27.32 15.55
C ILE A 350 2.10 -25.88 16.02
N PRO A 351 2.03 -25.59 17.34
CA PRO A 351 2.14 -24.22 17.82
C PRO A 351 3.48 -23.69 17.29
N PRO A 352 3.53 -22.83 16.25
CA PRO A 352 4.76 -22.30 15.70
C PRO A 352 5.52 -21.64 16.83
N GLN A 353 6.74 -22.08 16.99
CA GLN A 353 7.54 -21.75 18.14
C GLN A 353 8.40 -20.57 17.73
N PRO A 354 8.19 -19.35 18.27
CA PRO A 354 9.32 -18.45 18.33
C PRO A 354 10.35 -19.16 19.20
N GLU A 355 11.60 -19.25 18.73
CA GLU A 355 12.67 -19.80 19.55
C GLU A 355 12.62 -19.08 20.90
N GLY A 356 12.40 -19.81 21.99
CA GLY A 356 12.09 -19.20 23.30
C GLY A 356 13.20 -18.22 23.70
N LYS A 357 14.43 -18.62 23.42
CA LYS A 357 15.65 -17.84 23.60
C LYS A 357 15.66 -16.58 22.74
N LEU A 358 15.26 -16.66 21.47
CA LEU A 358 15.18 -15.52 20.56
C LEU A 358 14.08 -14.54 20.99
N LEU A 359 12.91 -15.04 21.38
CA LEU A 359 11.81 -14.20 21.87
C LEU A 359 12.28 -13.40 23.09
N LEU A 360 12.81 -14.08 24.11
CA LEU A 360 13.25 -13.43 25.33
C LEU A 360 14.42 -12.46 25.05
N LYS A 361 15.35 -12.80 24.14
CA LYS A 361 16.39 -11.88 23.66
C LYS A 361 15.77 -10.61 23.04
N ASN A 362 14.82 -10.75 22.13
CA ASN A 362 14.14 -9.63 21.48
C ASN A 362 13.42 -8.73 22.51
N LEU A 363 12.79 -9.32 23.53
CA LEU A 363 12.17 -8.55 24.62
C LEU A 363 13.20 -7.74 25.41
N ARG A 364 14.38 -8.33 25.69
CA ARG A 364 15.48 -7.65 26.37
C ARG A 364 15.98 -6.46 25.56
N GLU A 365 16.14 -6.65 24.26
CA GLU A 365 16.62 -5.63 23.33
C GLU A 365 15.66 -4.44 23.23
N VAL A 366 14.37 -4.67 22.98
CA VAL A 366 13.37 -3.58 22.87
C VAL A 366 13.15 -2.86 24.20
N ALA A 367 13.31 -3.55 25.32
CA ALA A 367 13.18 -2.94 26.64
C ALA A 367 14.37 -2.04 27.02
N ALA A 368 15.53 -2.21 26.36
CA ALA A 368 16.75 -1.50 26.66
C ALA A 368 16.66 0.01 26.33
N PRO A 369 17.51 0.86 26.95
CA PRO A 369 17.42 2.32 26.78
C PRO A 369 17.56 2.81 25.34
N ASN A 370 18.35 2.13 24.50
CA ASN A 370 18.56 2.47 23.10
C ASN A 370 17.29 2.39 22.23
N TYR A 371 16.24 1.71 22.70
CA TYR A 371 14.95 1.62 22.02
C TYR A 371 13.86 2.47 22.71
N SER A 372 14.22 3.43 23.57
CA SER A 372 13.24 4.22 24.33
C SER A 372 12.20 4.93 23.48
N ASP A 373 12.62 5.42 22.31
CA ASP A 373 11.78 6.26 21.44
C ASP A 373 10.88 5.41 20.53
N LEU A 374 11.34 4.20 20.19
CA LEU A 374 10.57 3.21 19.42
C LEU A 374 9.62 2.40 20.30
N TYR A 375 9.95 2.19 21.58
CA TYR A 375 9.18 1.35 22.50
C TYR A 375 7.66 1.65 22.53
N PRO A 376 7.20 2.92 22.64
CA PRO A 376 5.77 3.21 22.62
C PRO A 376 5.10 2.83 21.30
N ARG A 377 5.79 3.04 20.17
CA ARG A 377 5.29 2.73 18.82
C ARG A 377 5.22 1.22 18.59
N ILE A 378 6.24 0.48 19.05
CA ILE A 378 6.28 -0.98 19.05
C ILE A 378 5.12 -1.54 19.87
N CYS A 379 4.91 -1.06 21.11
CA CYS A 379 3.79 -1.50 21.95
C CYS A 379 2.44 -1.24 21.29
N LEU A 380 2.25 -0.03 20.74
CA LEU A 380 1.03 0.34 20.06
C LEU A 380 0.73 -0.60 18.88
N ALA A 381 1.73 -0.89 18.05
CA ALA A 381 1.56 -1.79 16.90
C ALA A 381 1.31 -3.25 17.34
N ILE A 382 2.07 -3.76 18.32
CA ILE A 382 1.91 -5.12 18.87
C ILE A 382 0.55 -5.34 19.52
N GLU A 383 0.02 -4.35 20.25
CA GLU A 383 -1.28 -4.45 20.92
C GLU A 383 -2.42 -4.67 19.91
N ARG A 384 -2.26 -4.19 18.68
CA ARG A 384 -3.23 -4.36 17.58
C ARG A 384 -3.10 -5.68 16.84
N LEU A 385 -1.95 -6.34 16.92
CA LEU A 385 -1.77 -7.68 16.35
C LEU A 385 -2.47 -8.73 17.21
N PRO A 386 -3.10 -9.77 16.62
CA PRO A 386 -3.60 -10.91 17.39
C PRO A 386 -2.45 -11.62 18.11
N ARG A 387 -2.66 -12.04 19.36
CA ARG A 387 -1.65 -12.82 20.12
C ARG A 387 -1.33 -14.14 19.41
N THR A 388 -2.35 -14.81 18.90
CA THR A 388 -2.21 -16.02 18.09
C THR A 388 -3.18 -16.00 16.91
N LYS A 389 -2.76 -16.50 15.74
CA LYS A 389 -3.65 -16.78 14.62
C LYS A 389 -3.21 -18.08 13.92
N GLU A 390 -4.10 -19.06 13.80
CA GLU A 390 -3.81 -20.39 13.21
C GLU A 390 -2.44 -20.94 13.65
N ALA A 391 -2.29 -21.00 14.97
CA ALA A 391 -1.08 -21.39 15.68
C ALA A 391 0.03 -20.28 15.74
N ALA A 392 0.21 -19.39 14.76
CA ALA A 392 1.27 -18.35 14.71
C ALA A 392 1.28 -17.29 15.83
N PHE A 393 2.44 -17.09 16.47
CA PHE A 393 2.71 -15.94 17.37
C PHE A 393 3.02 -14.69 16.53
N ALA A 394 1.99 -14.12 15.91
CA ALA A 394 2.12 -12.96 15.03
C ALA A 394 2.91 -11.82 15.71
N ARG A 395 2.66 -11.56 17.00
CA ARG A 395 3.37 -10.54 17.78
C ARG A 395 4.87 -10.80 17.88
N ALA A 396 5.29 -12.04 18.15
CA ALA A 396 6.71 -12.39 18.29
C ALA A 396 7.45 -12.30 16.95
N ALA A 397 6.83 -12.79 15.87
CA ALA A 397 7.39 -12.73 14.53
C ALA A 397 7.55 -11.27 14.05
N CYS A 398 6.53 -10.45 14.23
CA CYS A 398 6.60 -9.02 13.90
C CYS A 398 7.66 -8.30 14.73
N LEU A 399 7.75 -8.58 16.05
CA LEU A 399 8.75 -7.95 16.91
C LEU A 399 10.17 -8.27 16.48
N HIS A 400 10.46 -9.53 16.17
CA HIS A 400 11.77 -9.94 15.67
C HIS A 400 12.11 -9.20 14.37
N HIS A 401 11.16 -9.16 13.43
CA HIS A 401 11.35 -8.51 12.15
C HIS A 401 11.56 -6.99 12.27
N TRP A 402 10.82 -6.33 13.17
CA TRP A 402 11.01 -4.91 13.44
C TRP A 402 12.35 -4.61 14.09
N LEU A 403 12.91 -5.51 14.90
CA LEU A 403 14.28 -5.36 15.40
C LEU A 403 15.31 -5.45 14.28
N CYS A 404 15.14 -6.38 13.33
CA CYS A 404 15.99 -6.45 12.14
C CYS A 404 15.90 -5.15 11.32
N LEU A 405 14.68 -4.62 11.10
CA LEU A 405 14.48 -3.32 10.46
C LEU A 405 15.12 -2.18 11.24
N ALA A 406 15.03 -2.17 12.57
CA ALA A 406 15.60 -1.12 13.40
C ALA A 406 17.13 -1.08 13.34
N ALA A 407 17.76 -2.24 13.14
CA ALA A 407 19.21 -2.33 12.97
C ALA A 407 19.67 -1.74 11.62
N GLU A 408 18.81 -1.77 10.59
CA GLU A 408 19.09 -1.22 9.26
C GLU A 408 18.70 0.27 9.15
N ASP A 409 17.51 0.63 9.63
CA ASP A 409 16.91 1.96 9.47
C ASP A 409 16.01 2.36 10.66
N PRO A 410 16.62 2.80 11.78
CA PRO A 410 15.88 3.13 12.98
C PRO A 410 14.97 4.37 12.82
N ASN A 411 15.31 5.27 11.90
CA ASN A 411 14.58 6.53 11.70
C ASN A 411 13.23 6.27 11.01
N ASN A 412 13.23 5.51 9.92
CA ASN A 412 11.99 5.23 9.17
C ASN A 412 11.11 4.20 9.86
N LEU A 413 11.68 3.30 10.67
CA LEU A 413 10.89 2.32 11.43
C LEU A 413 9.87 3.00 12.36
N GLY A 414 10.24 4.13 12.97
CA GLY A 414 9.32 4.85 13.84
C GLY A 414 8.06 5.34 13.10
N GLU A 415 8.23 5.92 11.92
CA GLU A 415 7.11 6.42 11.11
C GLU A 415 6.28 5.25 10.57
N PHE A 416 6.96 4.21 10.09
CA PHE A 416 6.34 2.96 9.66
C PHE A 416 5.45 2.34 10.74
N LEU A 417 5.95 2.16 11.97
CA LEU A 417 5.18 1.56 13.06
C LEU A 417 3.94 2.38 13.41
N SER A 418 4.01 3.70 13.27
CA SER A 418 2.88 4.60 13.53
C SER A 418 1.83 4.49 12.43
N ALA A 419 2.25 4.48 11.16
CA ALA A 419 1.37 4.26 10.02
C ALA A 419 0.73 2.86 10.07
N PHE A 420 1.52 1.83 10.38
CA PHE A 420 1.05 0.45 10.53
C PHE A 420 0.02 0.29 11.65
N ALA A 421 0.28 0.87 12.83
CA ALA A 421 -0.68 0.84 13.93
C ALA A 421 -1.99 1.58 13.60
N SER A 422 -1.89 2.71 12.88
CA SER A 422 -3.04 3.51 12.44
C SER A 422 -3.88 2.76 11.40
N PHE A 423 -3.23 2.04 10.49
CA PHE A 423 -3.87 1.15 9.53
C PHE A 423 -4.67 0.05 10.27
N LEU A 424 -4.05 -0.65 11.24
CA LEU A 424 -4.73 -1.70 12.01
C LEU A 424 -5.90 -1.21 12.87
N LEU A 425 -5.91 0.07 13.29
CA LEU A 425 -6.94 0.63 14.17
C LEU A 425 -8.32 0.76 13.51
N ARG A 426 -8.38 0.98 12.19
CA ARG A 426 -9.65 1.20 11.49
C ARG A 426 -10.41 -0.07 11.20
N TYR A 427 -9.71 -1.17 11.00
CA TYR A 427 -10.35 -2.41 10.63
C TYR A 427 -10.79 -3.20 11.87
N ARG A 428 -12.06 -2.99 12.26
CA ARG A 428 -12.69 -3.69 13.40
C ARG A 428 -12.96 -5.20 13.16
N GLY A 429 -12.55 -5.76 12.01
CA GLY A 429 -12.69 -7.17 11.63
C GLY A 429 -11.35 -7.92 11.44
N LEU A 430 -10.43 -7.79 12.40
CA LEU A 430 -9.04 -8.28 12.34
C LEU A 430 -8.84 -9.73 11.83
N PRO A 431 -9.72 -10.73 12.05
CA PRO A 431 -9.44 -12.10 11.61
C PRO A 431 -9.27 -12.24 10.09
N GLY A 432 -10.06 -11.56 9.27
CA GLY A 432 -9.98 -11.67 7.80
C GLY A 432 -8.73 -11.02 7.19
N ILE A 433 -8.34 -9.87 7.73
CA ILE A 433 -7.23 -9.03 7.22
C ILE A 433 -5.87 -9.69 7.29
N PHE A 434 -5.66 -10.50 8.32
CA PHE A 434 -4.40 -11.23 8.45
C PHE A 434 -4.39 -12.54 7.68
N ASN A 435 -5.45 -12.94 6.98
CA ASN A 435 -5.45 -14.20 6.20
C ASN A 435 -4.33 -14.19 5.16
N PRO A 436 -4.18 -13.12 4.36
CA PRO A 436 -3.06 -13.04 3.42
C PRO A 436 -1.69 -12.97 4.10
N TRP A 437 -1.61 -12.39 5.30
CA TRP A 437 -0.39 -12.36 6.12
C TRP A 437 -0.02 -13.73 6.71
N GLN A 438 -0.89 -14.74 6.68
CA GLN A 438 -0.63 -16.05 7.30
C GLN A 438 0.61 -16.72 6.71
N ASN A 439 0.74 -16.73 5.38
CA ASN A 439 1.87 -17.37 4.72
C ASN A 439 3.18 -16.67 5.06
N ILE A 440 3.14 -15.34 5.23
CA ILE A 440 4.30 -14.52 5.58
C ILE A 440 4.68 -14.72 7.04
N ILE A 441 3.72 -14.63 7.97
CA ILE A 441 3.95 -14.89 9.39
C ILE A 441 4.44 -16.33 9.59
N ARG A 442 3.91 -17.32 8.85
CA ARG A 442 4.42 -18.70 8.85
C ARG A 442 5.85 -18.79 8.32
N LYS A 443 6.19 -18.09 7.24
CA LYS A 443 7.57 -18.01 6.71
C LYS A 443 8.52 -17.40 7.76
N TRP A 444 8.16 -16.25 8.33
CA TRP A 444 8.93 -15.59 9.38
C TRP A 444 9.13 -16.46 10.62
N THR A 445 8.13 -17.28 10.97
CA THR A 445 8.26 -18.15 12.15
C THR A 445 9.06 -19.42 11.87
N LYS A 446 9.00 -19.97 10.65
CA LYS A 446 9.77 -21.18 10.27
C LYS A 446 11.25 -20.91 10.03
N GLN A 447 11.58 -19.68 9.62
CA GLN A 447 12.91 -19.30 9.17
C GLN A 447 13.25 -17.89 9.68
N PRO A 448 13.44 -17.70 11.01
CA PRO A 448 13.75 -16.39 11.58
C PRO A 448 15.04 -15.80 10.98
N ASN A 449 15.98 -16.65 10.55
CA ASN A 449 17.29 -16.24 9.99
C ASN A 449 17.42 -16.43 8.46
N SER A 450 16.48 -17.08 7.77
CA SER A 450 16.56 -17.29 6.31
C SER A 450 15.34 -16.69 5.61
N LEU A 451 15.51 -15.50 5.03
CA LEU A 451 14.52 -14.97 4.10
C LEU A 451 14.57 -15.82 2.82
N PRO A 452 13.43 -16.11 2.17
CA PRO A 452 13.45 -16.76 0.86
C PRO A 452 14.25 -15.89 -0.11
N ASP A 453 15.24 -16.51 -0.73
CA ASP A 453 16.11 -15.89 -1.72
C ASP A 453 15.63 -16.21 -3.14
N PRO A 454 14.94 -15.26 -3.80
CA PRO A 454 14.98 -15.16 -5.25
C PRO A 454 15.79 -13.94 -5.73
N TYR A 455 16.44 -13.17 -4.85
CA TYR A 455 17.09 -11.89 -5.20
C TYR A 455 18.36 -11.58 -4.36
N ALA A 456 19.27 -12.54 -4.21
CA ALA A 456 20.55 -12.35 -3.54
C ALA A 456 21.41 -11.27 -4.22
N GLY A 457 21.35 -10.06 -3.68
CA GLY A 457 22.33 -9.01 -3.95
C GLY A 457 21.75 -7.61 -3.84
N ARG A 458 21.32 -7.18 -2.64
CA ARG A 458 21.19 -5.77 -2.20
C ARG A 458 20.59 -5.69 -0.78
N ASN A 459 21.05 -4.70 -0.02
CA ASN A 459 20.99 -4.58 1.44
C ASN A 459 19.64 -4.05 2.00
N THR A 460 18.48 -4.56 1.55
CA THR A 460 17.14 -3.98 1.88
C THR A 460 16.02 -5.04 1.88
N ARG A 461 16.24 -6.18 2.53
CA ARG A 461 15.44 -7.42 2.31
C ARG A 461 14.05 -7.46 2.97
N LEU A 462 13.63 -6.41 3.68
CA LEU A 462 12.44 -6.47 4.55
C LEU A 462 11.20 -5.76 3.96
N TRP A 463 11.39 -4.72 3.14
CA TRP A 463 10.30 -4.01 2.45
C TRP A 463 9.48 -4.85 1.44
N PRO A 464 10.09 -5.71 0.60
CA PRO A 464 9.33 -6.52 -0.36
C PRO A 464 8.29 -7.41 0.33
N VAL A 465 8.67 -8.02 1.45
CA VAL A 465 7.79 -8.94 2.20
C VAL A 465 6.59 -8.20 2.79
N PHE A 466 6.77 -6.94 3.21
CA PHE A 466 5.66 -6.10 3.65
C PHE A 466 4.68 -5.78 2.50
N PHE A 467 5.20 -5.38 1.34
CA PHE A 467 4.34 -5.04 0.19
C PHE A 467 3.68 -6.26 -0.44
N ASP A 468 4.31 -7.42 -0.42
CA ASP A 468 3.68 -8.69 -0.79
C ASP A 468 2.47 -8.96 0.12
N ALA A 469 2.58 -8.66 1.42
CA ALA A 469 1.49 -8.82 2.37
C ALA A 469 0.33 -7.86 2.11
N VAL A 470 0.64 -6.62 1.74
CA VAL A 470 -0.35 -5.61 1.37
C VAL A 470 -1.00 -5.98 0.02
N ALA A 471 -0.24 -6.50 -0.95
CA ALA A 471 -0.76 -6.96 -2.23
C ALA A 471 -1.70 -8.17 -2.06
N GLU A 472 -1.33 -9.15 -1.26
CA GLU A 472 -2.22 -10.26 -0.92
C GLU A 472 -3.49 -9.77 -0.19
N LEU A 473 -3.40 -8.68 0.59
CA LEU A 473 -4.57 -8.01 1.18
C LEU A 473 -5.43 -7.34 0.10
N CYS A 474 -4.86 -6.59 -0.84
CA CYS A 474 -5.63 -6.02 -1.97
C CYS A 474 -6.41 -7.11 -2.72
N ARG A 475 -5.76 -8.26 -2.99
CA ARG A 475 -6.39 -9.41 -3.69
C ARG A 475 -7.52 -10.03 -2.89
N ALA A 476 -7.35 -10.18 -1.57
CA ALA A 476 -8.36 -10.78 -0.71
C ALA A 476 -9.63 -9.93 -0.56
N TYR A 477 -9.54 -8.63 -0.82
CA TYR A 477 -10.65 -7.67 -0.72
C TYR A 477 -11.13 -7.17 -2.09
N ASP A 478 -10.78 -7.86 -3.19
CA ASP A 478 -11.17 -7.51 -4.57
C ASP A 478 -10.94 -6.03 -4.92
N GLY A 479 -9.88 -5.44 -4.37
CA GLY A 479 -9.57 -4.03 -4.59
C GLY A 479 -10.46 -3.01 -3.86
N GLU A 480 -11.36 -3.43 -2.97
CA GLU A 480 -12.17 -2.56 -2.11
C GLU A 480 -11.37 -1.93 -0.96
N ILE A 481 -10.29 -1.25 -1.31
CA ILE A 481 -9.58 -0.35 -0.40
C ILE A 481 -10.20 1.04 -0.56
N ASP A 482 -10.49 1.71 0.56
CA ASP A 482 -10.98 3.08 0.52
C ASP A 482 -9.86 4.06 0.14
N ALA A 483 -10.21 5.26 -0.34
CA ALA A 483 -9.22 6.23 -0.82
C ALA A 483 -8.23 6.69 0.27
N GLU A 484 -8.62 6.64 1.54
CA GLU A 484 -7.74 7.05 2.64
C GLU A 484 -6.71 5.97 2.97
N ASP A 485 -7.10 4.71 2.90
CA ASP A 485 -6.20 3.57 3.05
C ASP A 485 -5.27 3.45 1.84
N THR A 486 -5.74 3.74 0.61
CA THR A 486 -4.82 3.88 -0.52
C THR A 486 -3.80 4.98 -0.27
N GLN A 487 -4.21 6.13 0.28
CA GLN A 487 -3.28 7.23 0.61
C GLN A 487 -2.25 6.83 1.69
N ARG A 488 -2.60 5.93 2.61
CA ARG A 488 -1.67 5.43 3.63
C ARG A 488 -0.73 4.36 3.09
N ILE A 489 -1.24 3.46 2.23
CA ILE A 489 -0.42 2.51 1.48
C ILE A 489 0.58 3.28 0.60
N LEU A 490 0.12 4.36 -0.06
CA LEU A 490 0.94 5.34 -0.75
C LEU A 490 2.05 5.89 0.14
N GLN A 491 1.71 6.42 1.32
CA GLN A 491 2.72 6.91 2.24
C GLN A 491 3.73 5.82 2.64
N LEU A 492 3.27 4.59 2.92
CA LEU A 492 4.15 3.46 3.25
C LEU A 492 5.11 3.12 2.11
N VAL A 493 4.63 3.10 0.86
CA VAL A 493 5.48 2.86 -0.32
C VAL A 493 6.47 4.01 -0.52
N LEU A 494 6.02 5.27 -0.35
CA LEU A 494 6.88 6.44 -0.56
C LEU A 494 7.95 6.58 0.54
N ILE A 495 7.69 6.14 1.77
CA ILE A 495 8.68 6.09 2.87
C ILE A 495 9.86 5.17 2.53
N THR A 496 9.73 4.22 1.60
CA THR A 496 10.83 3.34 1.20
C THR A 496 12.01 4.06 0.53
N GLY A 497 11.84 5.33 0.13
CA GLY A 497 12.91 6.21 -0.35
C GLY A 497 13.52 5.88 -1.71
N GLU A 498 13.30 4.68 -2.25
CA GLU A 498 13.85 4.24 -3.54
C GLU A 498 12.78 4.24 -4.64
N GLY A 499 12.83 5.21 -5.57
CA GLY A 499 11.81 5.37 -6.63
C GLY A 499 11.58 4.13 -7.49
N ASN A 500 12.65 3.40 -7.84
CA ASN A 500 12.54 2.13 -8.58
C ASN A 500 11.72 1.07 -7.82
N LYS A 501 11.98 0.93 -6.51
CA LYS A 501 11.29 -0.05 -5.66
C LYS A 501 9.87 0.39 -5.38
N ALA A 502 9.68 1.66 -5.05
CA ALA A 502 8.37 2.25 -4.83
C ALA A 502 7.45 2.05 -6.05
N GLY A 503 7.96 2.31 -7.26
CA GLY A 503 7.22 2.04 -8.51
C GLY A 503 6.92 0.55 -8.73
N ALA A 504 7.87 -0.34 -8.42
CA ALA A 504 7.64 -1.79 -8.50
C ALA A 504 6.58 -2.27 -7.51
N TYR A 505 6.62 -1.80 -6.25
CA TYR A 505 5.61 -2.11 -5.24
C TYR A 505 4.24 -1.57 -5.64
N PHE A 506 4.17 -0.37 -6.22
CA PHE A 506 2.91 0.18 -6.72
C PHE A 506 2.28 -0.68 -7.80
N ARG A 507 3.08 -1.08 -8.80
CA ARG A 507 2.62 -1.96 -9.87
C ARG A 507 2.14 -3.29 -9.29
N ALA A 508 2.89 -3.89 -8.37
CA ALA A 508 2.49 -5.12 -7.70
C ALA A 508 1.17 -4.97 -6.91
N LEU A 509 0.96 -3.84 -6.23
CA LEU A 509 -0.28 -3.54 -5.51
C LEU A 509 -1.48 -3.32 -6.45
N ARG A 510 -1.24 -2.71 -7.61
CA ARG A 510 -2.26 -2.49 -8.65
C ARG A 510 -2.65 -3.79 -9.33
N ASP A 511 -1.68 -4.61 -9.70
CA ASP A 511 -1.91 -5.95 -10.27
C ASP A 511 -2.66 -6.85 -9.25
N ALA A 512 -2.54 -6.49 -7.96
CA ALA A 512 -3.27 -7.08 -6.86
C ALA A 512 -4.65 -6.43 -6.57
N GLY A 513 -5.14 -5.49 -7.39
CA GLY A 513 -6.49 -4.92 -7.28
C GLY A 513 -6.55 -3.48 -6.76
N LEU A 514 -5.43 -2.81 -6.43
CA LEU A 514 -5.47 -1.38 -6.07
C LEU A 514 -5.98 -0.55 -7.27
N ARG A 515 -6.97 0.30 -7.06
CA ARG A 515 -7.61 1.07 -8.14
C ARG A 515 -6.61 1.99 -8.85
N LYS A 516 -6.60 1.94 -10.19
CA LYS A 516 -5.75 2.79 -11.05
C LYS A 516 -5.99 4.29 -10.86
N THR A 517 -7.13 4.67 -10.31
CA THR A 517 -7.50 6.07 -10.04
C THR A 517 -6.67 6.72 -8.94
N ASP A 518 -6.04 5.94 -8.07
CA ASP A 518 -5.46 6.47 -6.84
C ASP A 518 -4.00 6.90 -7.01
N LEU A 519 -3.26 6.25 -7.92
CA LEU A 519 -1.95 6.68 -8.40
C LEU A 519 -1.69 6.15 -9.81
N SER A 520 -1.46 7.06 -10.76
CA SER A 520 -1.21 6.69 -12.17
C SER A 520 0.25 6.27 -12.41
N ASP A 521 0.47 5.36 -13.35
CA ASP A 521 1.81 5.03 -13.87
C ASP A 521 2.53 6.29 -14.37
N ASP A 522 1.78 7.21 -14.99
CA ASP A 522 2.34 8.49 -15.48
C ASP A 522 2.99 9.29 -14.34
N VAL A 523 2.42 9.24 -13.14
CA VAL A 523 2.91 9.98 -11.97
C VAL A 523 4.17 9.33 -11.42
N LEU A 524 4.20 7.99 -11.37
CA LEU A 524 5.37 7.23 -10.94
C LEU A 524 6.53 7.39 -11.91
N ASP A 525 6.28 7.25 -13.21
CA ASP A 525 7.30 7.34 -14.25
C ASP A 525 7.83 8.78 -14.37
N CYS A 526 6.95 9.78 -14.25
CA CYS A 526 7.36 11.19 -14.17
C CYS A 526 8.18 11.46 -12.90
N GLY A 527 7.72 10.98 -11.74
CA GLY A 527 8.44 11.12 -10.47
C GLY A 527 9.83 10.48 -10.51
N HIS A 528 9.97 9.32 -11.17
CA HIS A 528 11.23 8.62 -11.37
C HIS A 528 12.19 9.40 -12.27
N LEU A 529 11.69 9.86 -13.42
CA LEU A 529 12.42 10.71 -14.35
C LEU A 529 12.97 11.97 -13.65
N LEU A 530 12.17 12.57 -12.76
CA LEU A 530 12.53 13.82 -12.07
C LEU A 530 13.47 13.59 -10.88
N ASP A 531 13.31 12.49 -10.14
CA ASP A 531 14.14 12.18 -8.98
C ASP A 531 15.62 12.11 -9.37
N ASP A 532 15.91 11.39 -10.47
CA ASP A 532 17.26 11.24 -11.01
C ASP A 532 18.28 10.75 -9.93
N GLY A 533 17.81 9.92 -8.99
CA GLY A 533 18.61 9.36 -7.91
C GLY A 533 18.90 10.31 -6.75
N ARG A 534 18.21 11.46 -6.64
CA ARG A 534 18.44 12.46 -5.59
C ARG A 534 17.66 12.22 -4.30
N GLY A 535 16.86 11.15 -4.23
CA GLY A 535 16.12 10.78 -3.01
C GLY A 535 14.91 11.67 -2.71
N ASN A 536 14.40 12.39 -3.71
CA ASN A 536 13.20 13.24 -3.64
C ASN A 536 11.95 12.57 -4.22
N PHE A 537 12.03 11.33 -4.72
CA PHE A 537 10.94 10.62 -5.37
C PHE A 537 9.60 10.72 -4.63
N ALA A 538 9.61 10.49 -3.30
CA ALA A 538 8.41 10.56 -2.47
C ALA A 538 7.70 11.92 -2.54
N ASN A 539 8.47 13.00 -2.40
CA ASN A 539 7.96 14.37 -2.45
C ASN A 539 7.47 14.73 -3.85
N LEU A 540 8.21 14.33 -4.89
CA LEU A 540 7.85 14.56 -6.28
C LEU A 540 6.53 13.88 -6.64
N VAL A 541 6.39 12.59 -6.32
CA VAL A 541 5.15 11.82 -6.56
C VAL A 541 3.97 12.45 -5.81
N ALA A 542 4.14 12.84 -4.55
CA ALA A 542 3.08 13.47 -3.77
C ALA A 542 2.61 14.80 -4.38
N ILE A 543 3.54 15.63 -4.86
CA ILE A 543 3.21 16.89 -5.53
C ILE A 543 2.55 16.63 -6.88
N LEU A 544 3.13 15.75 -7.71
CA LEU A 544 2.61 15.41 -9.03
C LEU A 544 1.21 14.80 -8.95
N GLN A 545 0.95 13.91 -8.00
CA GLN A 545 -0.37 13.28 -7.83
C GLN A 545 -1.46 14.32 -7.56
N ARG A 546 -1.17 15.33 -6.72
CA ARG A 546 -2.12 16.42 -6.44
C ARG A 546 -2.47 17.19 -7.71
N HIS A 547 -1.49 17.44 -8.58
CA HIS A 547 -1.74 18.11 -9.86
C HIS A 547 -2.37 17.17 -10.89
N TYR A 548 -2.04 15.88 -10.89
CA TYR A 548 -2.61 14.87 -11.78
C TYR A 548 -4.12 14.73 -11.55
N GLN A 549 -4.56 14.77 -10.29
CA GLN A 549 -5.99 14.77 -9.94
C GLN A 549 -6.76 16.00 -10.45
N GLN A 550 -6.08 17.10 -10.74
CA GLN A 550 -6.66 18.30 -11.36
C GLN A 550 -6.58 18.22 -12.89
N ASP A 551 -5.48 17.69 -13.40
CA ASP A 551 -5.14 17.56 -14.82
C ASP A 551 -4.18 16.38 -15.02
N TYR A 552 -4.73 15.25 -15.47
CA TYR A 552 -4.01 13.99 -15.65
C TYR A 552 -2.85 14.09 -16.65
N ARG A 553 -2.76 15.16 -17.45
CA ARG A 553 -1.68 15.36 -18.43
C ARG A 553 -0.44 16.00 -17.83
N VAL A 554 -0.53 16.50 -16.60
CA VAL A 554 0.57 17.25 -15.98
C VAL A 554 1.87 16.46 -16.06
N CYS A 555 1.82 15.14 -15.87
CA CYS A 555 3.00 14.28 -15.89
C CYS A 555 3.61 14.16 -17.30
N LYS A 556 2.80 14.02 -18.36
CA LYS A 556 3.29 14.04 -19.75
C LYS A 556 3.97 15.38 -20.07
N MET A 557 3.33 16.50 -19.73
CA MET A 557 3.85 17.85 -20.01
C MET A 557 5.14 18.15 -19.23
N VAL A 558 5.15 17.84 -17.93
CA VAL A 558 6.33 18.02 -17.08
C VAL A 558 7.46 17.11 -17.54
N SER A 559 7.19 15.86 -17.91
CA SER A 559 8.21 14.94 -18.42
C SER A 559 8.83 15.43 -19.72
N THR A 560 8.03 15.97 -20.65
CA THR A 560 8.53 16.56 -21.89
C THR A 560 9.43 17.77 -21.62
N ALA A 561 9.00 18.67 -20.73
CA ALA A 561 9.81 19.83 -20.34
C ALA A 561 11.12 19.42 -19.65
N ALA A 562 11.06 18.44 -18.73
CA ALA A 562 12.22 17.91 -18.01
C ALA A 562 13.27 17.32 -18.97
N LYS A 563 12.85 16.49 -19.93
CA LYS A 563 13.75 15.89 -20.94
C LYS A 563 14.48 16.95 -21.77
N LEU A 564 13.80 18.03 -22.16
CA LEU A 564 14.44 19.12 -22.91
C LEU A 564 15.39 19.95 -22.05
N LEU A 565 15.03 20.21 -20.79
CA LEU A 565 15.93 20.87 -19.84
C LEU A 565 17.20 20.05 -19.61
N ASP A 566 17.06 18.74 -19.40
CA ASP A 566 18.20 17.84 -19.24
C ASP A 566 19.09 17.83 -20.49
N LYS A 567 18.50 17.76 -21.69
CA LYS A 567 19.23 17.83 -22.97
C LYS A 567 20.01 19.14 -23.14
N ALA A 568 19.52 20.25 -22.60
CA ALA A 568 20.20 21.54 -22.63
C ALA A 568 21.19 21.76 -21.47
N GLY A 569 21.47 20.72 -20.68
CA GLY A 569 22.45 20.75 -19.58
C GLY A 569 21.87 21.19 -18.24
N TRP A 570 20.56 21.33 -18.11
CA TRP A 570 19.88 21.70 -16.85
C TRP A 570 19.43 20.48 -16.04
N ARG A 571 20.34 19.52 -15.84
CA ARG A 571 20.01 18.26 -15.17
C ARG A 571 19.38 18.50 -13.80
N GLY A 572 18.22 17.89 -13.60
CA GLY A 572 17.50 17.93 -12.34
C GLY A 572 16.78 19.24 -12.00
N PHE A 573 16.86 20.23 -12.89
CA PHE A 573 16.19 21.54 -12.74
C PHE A 573 14.67 21.41 -12.61
N ALA A 574 14.04 20.53 -13.40
CA ALA A 574 12.59 20.33 -13.34
C ALA A 574 12.11 19.84 -11.96
N SER A 575 12.84 18.93 -11.32
CA SER A 575 12.54 18.49 -9.95
C SER A 575 12.57 19.64 -8.96
N ASP A 576 13.59 20.49 -9.05
CA ASP A 576 13.78 21.57 -8.07
C ASP A 576 12.66 22.61 -8.20
N LEU A 577 12.22 22.89 -9.43
CA LEU A 577 11.02 23.71 -9.68
C LEU A 577 9.76 23.10 -9.08
N ILE A 578 9.57 21.78 -9.19
CA ILE A 578 8.41 21.08 -8.62
C ILE A 578 8.43 21.19 -7.10
N LEU A 579 9.59 20.95 -6.47
CA LEU A 579 9.79 21.09 -5.02
C LEU A 579 9.57 22.53 -4.55
N ASP A 580 9.90 23.52 -5.38
CA ASP A 580 9.62 24.95 -5.15
C ASP A 580 8.16 25.37 -5.51
N GLY A 581 7.29 24.41 -5.86
CA GLY A 581 5.87 24.65 -6.14
C GLY A 581 5.55 25.25 -7.51
N LYS A 582 6.47 25.10 -8.49
CA LYS A 582 6.37 25.64 -9.86
C LYS A 582 5.91 24.63 -10.91
N VAL A 583 5.17 23.60 -10.50
CA VAL A 583 4.61 22.56 -11.39
C VAL A 583 3.81 23.17 -12.54
N GLN A 584 3.04 24.21 -12.25
CA GLN A 584 2.17 24.86 -13.23
C GLN A 584 2.94 25.58 -14.36
N ASP A 585 4.09 26.16 -14.03
CA ASP A 585 4.94 26.85 -15.00
C ASP A 585 5.59 25.81 -15.94
N LEU A 586 6.09 24.69 -15.38
CA LEU A 586 6.59 23.56 -16.17
C LEU A 586 5.50 22.94 -17.05
N ARG A 587 4.28 22.81 -16.53
CA ARG A 587 3.13 22.33 -17.32
C ARG A 587 2.87 23.24 -18.52
N THR A 588 2.86 24.56 -18.30
CA THR A 588 2.62 25.55 -19.35
C THR A 588 3.70 25.49 -20.43
N VAL A 589 4.97 25.38 -20.02
CA VAL A 589 6.09 25.20 -20.94
C VAL A 589 5.99 23.89 -21.71
N GLY A 590 5.75 22.77 -21.03
CA GLY A 590 5.59 21.46 -21.68
C GLY A 590 4.46 21.44 -22.70
N GLN A 591 3.38 22.17 -22.42
CA GLN A 591 2.27 22.36 -23.34
C GLN A 591 2.66 23.17 -24.58
N HIS A 592 3.34 24.30 -24.41
CA HIS A 592 3.83 25.10 -25.53
C HIS A 592 4.80 24.30 -26.40
N VAL A 593 5.71 23.54 -25.77
CA VAL A 593 6.64 22.64 -26.44
C VAL A 593 5.91 21.60 -27.26
N ALA A 594 4.87 20.96 -26.71
CA ALA A 594 4.10 19.93 -27.42
C ALA A 594 3.47 20.47 -28.71
N VAL A 595 2.86 21.66 -28.65
CA VAL A 595 2.30 22.33 -29.84
C VAL A 595 3.40 22.66 -30.84
N LEU A 596 4.47 23.32 -30.41
CA LEU A 596 5.55 23.75 -31.29
C LEU A 596 6.30 22.57 -31.92
N HIS A 597 6.51 21.48 -31.18
CA HIS A 597 7.09 20.26 -31.72
C HIS A 597 6.26 19.71 -32.88
N ALA A 598 4.93 19.65 -32.72
CA ALA A 598 4.05 19.19 -33.79
C ALA A 598 4.00 20.16 -35.00
N LEU A 599 4.28 21.44 -34.78
CA LEU A 599 4.42 22.47 -35.82
C LEU A 599 5.85 22.62 -36.37
N GLN A 600 6.79 21.78 -35.93
CA GLN A 600 8.22 21.89 -36.29
C GLN A 600 8.79 23.30 -36.00
N GLY A 601 8.31 23.95 -34.94
CA GLY A 601 8.80 25.22 -34.43
C GLY A 601 9.95 25.05 -33.44
N ARG A 602 10.70 26.13 -33.18
CA ARG A 602 11.78 26.11 -32.19
C ARG A 602 11.21 25.94 -30.78
N ASN A 603 11.69 24.96 -30.04
CA ASN A 603 11.20 24.66 -28.70
C ASN A 603 12.30 24.42 -27.66
N ASP A 604 13.57 24.58 -28.04
CA ASP A 604 14.71 24.31 -27.15
C ASP A 604 14.78 25.34 -26.00
N PRO A 605 15.08 24.88 -24.77
CA PRO A 605 15.38 25.78 -23.66
C PRO A 605 16.71 26.52 -23.90
N PRO A 606 16.94 27.65 -23.21
CA PRO A 606 18.23 28.33 -23.22
C PRO A 606 19.37 27.37 -22.86
N VAL A 607 20.38 27.24 -23.74
CA VAL A 607 21.55 26.38 -23.51
C VAL A 607 22.56 27.10 -22.61
N LEU A 608 23.18 26.37 -21.69
CA LEU A 608 24.28 26.88 -20.88
C LEU A 608 25.52 27.12 -21.75
N GLN A 609 25.76 28.37 -22.13
CA GLN A 609 27.02 28.80 -22.75
C GLN A 609 28.03 29.24 -21.68
N HIS A 610 29.28 29.50 -22.09
CA HIS A 610 30.29 30.12 -21.23
C HIS A 610 30.38 31.60 -21.59
N ALA A 611 30.39 32.48 -20.58
CA ALA A 611 30.57 33.90 -20.80
C ALA A 611 32.06 34.15 -21.09
N GLU A 612 32.37 34.68 -22.28
CA GLU A 612 33.74 34.98 -22.68
C GLU A 612 34.34 36.14 -21.86
N GLU A 613 33.51 37.10 -21.45
CA GLU A 613 33.90 38.22 -20.61
C GLU A 613 33.03 38.32 -19.35
N VAL A 614 33.68 38.44 -18.18
CA VAL A 614 33.00 38.66 -16.89
C VAL A 614 32.88 40.16 -16.64
N PRO A 615 31.65 40.74 -16.64
CA PRO A 615 31.44 42.16 -16.42
C PRO A 615 31.94 42.63 -15.06
N ALA A 616 32.26 43.92 -14.96
CA ALA A 616 32.79 44.53 -13.75
C ALA A 616 31.89 44.33 -12.52
N TRP A 617 30.56 44.33 -12.69
CA TRP A 617 29.60 44.18 -11.58
C TRP A 617 29.69 42.80 -10.91
N ILE A 618 30.06 41.73 -11.63
CA ILE A 618 30.24 40.39 -11.04
C ILE A 618 31.47 40.38 -10.12
N ARG A 619 32.54 41.09 -10.51
CA ARG A 619 33.79 41.16 -9.75
C ARG A 619 33.65 41.86 -8.39
N ARG A 620 32.52 42.54 -8.15
CA ARG A 620 32.17 43.12 -6.83
C ARG A 620 31.78 42.07 -5.79
N TYR A 621 31.36 40.87 -6.23
CA TYR A 621 30.93 39.79 -5.34
C TYR A 621 32.07 38.78 -5.12
N PRO A 622 32.00 37.94 -4.06
CA PRO A 622 33.00 36.91 -3.82
C PRO A 622 33.17 35.98 -5.03
N ALA A 623 34.42 35.56 -5.30
CA ALA A 623 34.77 34.76 -6.47
C ALA A 623 34.03 33.41 -6.50
N GLU A 624 33.66 32.88 -5.33
CA GLU A 624 32.85 31.68 -5.15
C GLU A 624 31.47 31.81 -5.81
N LEU A 625 30.93 33.02 -5.92
CA LEU A 625 29.63 33.28 -6.57
C LEU A 625 29.78 33.62 -8.06
N ALA A 626 31.00 33.83 -8.57
CA ALA A 626 31.21 34.31 -9.94
C ALA A 626 30.67 33.35 -11.00
N SER A 627 30.81 32.03 -10.79
CA SER A 627 30.30 31.02 -11.74
C SER A 627 28.78 31.09 -11.89
N ILE A 628 28.04 31.18 -10.78
CA ILE A 628 26.57 31.22 -10.84
C ILE A 628 26.05 32.57 -11.35
N LEU A 629 26.75 33.67 -11.04
CA LEU A 629 26.42 35.00 -11.56
C LEU A 629 26.68 35.10 -13.07
N ALA A 630 27.75 34.47 -13.58
CA ALA A 630 28.00 34.37 -15.02
C ALA A 630 26.92 33.57 -15.74
N LYS A 631 26.44 32.46 -15.14
CA LYS A 631 25.28 31.72 -15.66
C LYS A 631 24.02 32.58 -15.69
N LEU A 632 23.75 33.35 -14.63
CA LEU A 632 22.60 34.25 -14.58
C LEU A 632 22.66 35.32 -15.69
N LEU A 633 23.84 35.90 -15.92
CA LEU A 633 24.09 36.90 -16.97
C LEU A 633 23.75 36.40 -18.36
N LEU A 634 24.12 35.16 -18.68
CA LEU A 634 23.86 34.58 -20.01
C LEU A 634 22.37 34.33 -20.28
N ILE A 635 21.56 34.25 -19.24
CA ILE A 635 20.14 33.88 -19.34
C ILE A 635 19.23 35.11 -19.39
N THR A 636 19.57 36.18 -18.67
CA THR A 636 18.68 37.33 -18.57
C THR A 636 19.46 38.65 -18.54
N PRO A 637 18.99 39.68 -19.28
CA PRO A 637 19.58 41.02 -19.21
C PRO A 637 19.40 41.65 -17.81
N GLU A 638 18.45 41.14 -17.01
CA GLU A 638 18.18 41.59 -15.65
C GLU A 638 19.10 40.97 -14.59
N ALA A 639 20.16 40.28 -15.01
CA ALA A 639 21.02 39.49 -14.12
C ALA A 639 21.61 40.31 -12.98
N GLU A 640 22.13 41.51 -13.26
CA GLU A 640 22.69 42.40 -12.26
C GLU A 640 21.63 42.81 -11.22
N ARG A 641 20.42 43.16 -11.68
CA ARG A 641 19.31 43.55 -10.79
C ARG A 641 18.88 42.37 -9.91
N ILE A 642 18.74 41.18 -10.49
CA ILE A 642 18.37 39.96 -9.75
C ILE A 642 19.44 39.62 -8.71
N ALA A 643 20.72 39.62 -9.11
CA ALA A 643 21.84 39.39 -8.21
C ALA A 643 21.86 40.41 -7.07
N ALA A 644 21.70 41.70 -7.38
CA ALA A 644 21.64 42.76 -6.38
C ALA A 644 20.50 42.56 -5.39
N ILE A 645 19.32 42.08 -5.82
CA ILE A 645 18.19 41.78 -4.94
C ILE A 645 18.50 40.59 -4.02
N VAL A 646 18.97 39.48 -4.60
CA VAL A 646 19.26 38.23 -3.86
C VAL A 646 20.38 38.44 -2.84
N LEU A 647 21.40 39.21 -3.21
CA LEU A 647 22.61 39.42 -2.43
C LEU A 647 22.54 40.66 -1.52
N ARG A 648 21.53 41.53 -1.64
CA ARG A 648 21.43 42.81 -0.90
C ARG A 648 21.69 42.71 0.60
N THR A 649 21.19 41.64 1.23
CA THR A 649 21.30 41.45 2.69
C THR A 649 22.73 41.16 3.15
N ASN A 650 23.60 40.71 2.26
CA ASN A 650 24.98 40.33 2.58
C ASN A 650 26.01 41.22 1.85
N PHE A 651 25.67 41.74 0.68
CA PHE A 651 26.50 42.56 -0.19
C PHE A 651 25.70 43.76 -0.72
N PRO A 652 25.32 44.71 0.17
CA PRO A 652 24.57 45.90 -0.24
C PRO A 652 25.39 46.72 -1.24
N ASP A 653 24.68 47.46 -2.08
CA ASP A 653 25.30 48.38 -3.03
C ASP A 653 25.94 49.56 -2.28
N PRO A 654 27.26 49.81 -2.41
CA PRO A 654 27.93 50.88 -1.68
C PRO A 654 27.32 52.26 -1.93
N GLU A 655 26.93 52.56 -3.17
CA GLU A 655 26.34 53.86 -3.52
C GLU A 655 24.95 54.02 -2.91
N LYS A 656 24.11 52.97 -2.99
CA LYS A 656 22.77 53.00 -2.39
C LYS A 656 22.84 53.04 -0.86
N LEU A 657 23.82 52.36 -0.28
CA LEU A 657 24.04 52.39 1.17
C LEU A 657 24.48 53.79 1.61
N GLN A 658 25.34 54.46 0.84
CA GLN A 658 25.74 55.84 1.08
C GLN A 658 24.58 56.84 0.91
N GLN A 659 23.74 56.65 -0.11
CA GLN A 659 22.51 57.43 -0.30
C GLN A 659 21.52 57.22 0.85
N GLU A 660 21.37 55.99 1.35
CA GLU A 660 20.52 55.69 2.49
C GLU A 660 21.07 56.34 3.77
N ILE A 661 22.38 56.30 3.99
CA ILE A 661 23.07 57.01 5.09
C ILE A 661 22.75 58.51 5.01
N ALA A 662 22.96 59.15 3.85
CA ALA A 662 22.69 60.58 3.66
C ALA A 662 21.20 60.93 3.88
N ALA A 663 20.28 60.06 3.42
CA ALA A 663 18.84 60.27 3.62
C ALA A 663 18.43 60.11 5.09
N VAL A 664 19.02 59.17 5.82
CA VAL A 664 18.77 58.99 7.26
C VAL A 664 19.38 60.15 8.06
N GLU A 665 20.58 60.62 7.69
CA GLU A 665 21.21 61.82 8.27
C GLU A 665 20.33 63.06 8.10
N ALA A 666 19.83 63.31 6.88
CA ALA A 666 18.94 64.44 6.60
C ALA A 666 17.61 64.36 7.37
N ARG A 667 17.10 63.16 7.64
CA ARG A 667 15.89 62.95 8.47
C ARG A 667 16.17 63.13 9.96
N LEU A 668 17.31 62.62 10.43
CA LEU A 668 17.74 62.75 11.83
C LEU A 668 18.05 64.22 12.16
N ALA A 669 18.63 64.99 11.24
CA ALA A 669 18.83 66.44 11.40
C ALA A 669 17.52 67.21 11.62
N LYS A 670 16.41 66.73 11.05
CA LYS A 670 15.06 67.30 11.25
C LYS A 670 14.36 66.77 12.51
N ARG A 671 14.85 65.67 13.10
CA ARG A 671 14.28 65.01 14.29
C ARG A 671 15.41 64.45 15.16
N PRO A 672 16.16 65.30 15.87
CA PRO A 672 17.39 64.89 16.55
C PRO A 672 17.17 63.80 17.61
N ASP A 673 15.98 63.78 18.22
CA ASP A 673 15.64 62.88 19.32
C ASP A 673 15.08 61.51 18.86
N ASP A 674 15.02 61.23 17.55
CA ASP A 674 14.54 59.93 17.04
C ASP A 674 15.61 58.83 17.21
N ALA A 675 15.61 58.20 18.39
CA ALA A 675 16.54 57.14 18.76
C ALA A 675 16.58 55.95 17.77
N LYS A 676 15.46 55.66 17.07
CA LYS A 676 15.43 54.58 16.07
C LYS A 676 16.19 54.94 14.81
N LEU A 677 16.12 56.20 14.36
CA LEU A 677 16.89 56.69 13.22
C LEU A 677 18.37 56.80 13.55
N ALA A 678 18.72 57.24 14.76
CA ALA A 678 20.11 57.29 15.22
C ALA A 678 20.77 55.90 15.26
N GLU A 679 20.07 54.91 15.82
CA GLU A 679 20.57 53.53 15.87
C GLU A 679 20.63 52.90 14.47
N ARG A 680 19.66 53.19 13.58
CA ARG A 680 19.74 52.77 12.17
C ARG A 680 20.95 53.39 11.46
N LEU A 681 21.19 54.69 11.62
CA LEU A 681 22.32 55.38 11.01
C LEU A 681 23.65 54.79 11.49
N LYS A 682 23.78 54.55 12.79
CA LYS A 682 24.95 53.89 13.39
C LYS A 682 25.18 52.51 12.77
N ASN A 683 24.13 51.70 12.64
CA ASN A 683 24.22 50.38 12.02
C ASN A 683 24.58 50.43 10.54
N LEU A 684 24.02 51.38 9.77
CA LEU A 684 24.36 51.57 8.35
C LEU A 684 25.82 52.01 8.16
N ARG A 685 26.30 52.97 8.96
CA ARG A 685 27.71 53.42 8.94
C ARG A 685 28.67 52.31 9.36
N LEU A 686 28.31 51.53 10.39
CA LEU A 686 29.09 50.36 10.81
C LEU A 686 29.16 49.33 9.69
N TRP A 687 28.05 49.06 9.01
CA TRP A 687 27.99 48.09 7.93
C TRP A 687 28.75 48.56 6.67
N PHE A 688 28.77 49.87 6.40
CA PHE A 688 29.54 50.49 5.32
C PHE A 688 31.06 50.46 5.58
N SER A 689 31.48 50.76 6.80
CA SER A 689 32.91 50.83 7.19
C SER A 689 33.53 49.48 7.54
N SER A 690 32.73 48.50 7.97
CA SER A 690 33.20 47.17 8.35
C SER A 690 32.16 46.11 7.99
N PRO A 691 32.10 45.69 6.70
CA PRO A 691 31.20 44.65 6.25
C PRO A 691 31.42 43.37 7.07
N LYS A 692 30.33 42.74 7.53
CA LYS A 692 30.45 41.47 8.26
C LYS A 692 31.02 40.41 7.32
N PRO A 693 32.08 39.67 7.73
CA PRO A 693 32.60 38.58 6.91
C PRO A 693 31.50 37.53 6.71
N VAL A 694 31.32 37.08 5.47
CA VAL A 694 30.34 36.06 5.11
C VAL A 694 31.01 34.70 5.23
N THR A 695 30.47 33.82 6.07
CA THR A 695 31.03 32.48 6.27
C THR A 695 30.84 31.61 5.01
N ALA A 696 31.68 30.60 4.82
CA ALA A 696 31.56 29.66 3.70
C ALA A 696 30.16 29.01 3.63
N ALA A 697 29.60 28.60 4.78
CA ALA A 697 28.23 28.07 4.84
C ALA A 697 27.17 29.09 4.37
N ARG A 698 27.38 30.38 4.64
CA ARG A 698 26.48 31.44 4.17
C ARG A 698 26.67 31.71 2.68
N LEU A 699 27.89 31.65 2.15
CA LEU A 699 28.15 31.75 0.71
C LEU A 699 27.46 30.61 -0.06
N ALA A 700 27.59 29.36 0.40
CA ALA A 700 26.89 28.22 -0.19
C ALA A 700 25.36 28.41 -0.20
N HIS A 701 24.79 28.97 0.88
CA HIS A 701 23.36 29.31 0.91
C HIS A 701 22.97 30.43 -0.08
N LEU A 702 23.84 31.43 -0.29
CA LEU A 702 23.59 32.49 -1.27
C LEU A 702 23.74 31.98 -2.70
N GLU A 703 24.69 31.06 -2.94
CA GLU A 703 24.84 30.35 -4.20
C GLU A 703 23.56 29.56 -4.53
N ASP A 704 23.00 28.79 -3.59
CA ASP A 704 21.72 28.09 -3.78
C ASP A 704 20.58 29.07 -4.13
N LYS A 705 20.51 30.22 -3.47
CA LYS A 705 19.52 31.27 -3.79
C LYS A 705 19.71 31.84 -5.20
N LEU A 706 20.95 32.10 -5.60
CA LEU A 706 21.26 32.57 -6.96
C LEU A 706 20.97 31.48 -8.00
N LEU A 707 21.22 30.21 -7.67
CA LEU A 707 20.88 29.09 -8.53
C LEU A 707 19.37 29.00 -8.75
N ARG A 708 18.55 29.11 -7.69
CA ARG A 708 17.08 29.20 -7.82
C ARG A 708 16.64 30.40 -8.64
N ALA A 709 17.24 31.58 -8.45
CA ALA A 709 16.92 32.77 -9.23
C ALA A 709 17.29 32.61 -10.72
N THR A 710 18.45 32.02 -11.01
CA THR A 710 18.92 31.70 -12.37
C THR A 710 17.95 30.75 -13.05
N ARG A 711 17.60 29.67 -12.36
CA ARG A 711 16.60 28.70 -12.78
C ARG A 711 15.26 29.34 -13.14
N LEU A 712 14.71 30.20 -12.27
CA LEU A 712 13.48 30.94 -12.59
C LEU A 712 13.63 31.84 -13.83
N ALA A 713 14.78 32.49 -14.00
CA ALA A 713 15.07 33.29 -15.18
C ALA A 713 15.13 32.43 -16.47
N VAL A 714 15.69 31.22 -16.41
CA VAL A 714 15.70 30.26 -17.55
C VAL A 714 14.27 29.92 -17.94
N LEU A 715 13.43 29.56 -16.96
CA LEU A 715 12.04 29.18 -17.22
C LEU A 715 11.25 30.33 -17.86
N GLN A 716 11.42 31.55 -17.36
CA GLN A 716 10.77 32.75 -17.89
C GLN A 716 11.25 33.09 -19.31
N ALA A 717 12.56 33.05 -19.54
CA ALA A 717 13.14 33.31 -20.86
C ALA A 717 12.65 32.27 -21.88
N TRP A 718 12.64 30.99 -21.48
CA TRP A 718 12.13 29.91 -22.32
C TRP A 718 10.65 30.09 -22.64
N GLN A 719 9.82 30.35 -21.63
CA GLN A 719 8.39 30.58 -21.83
C GLN A 719 8.12 31.75 -22.77
N LYS A 720 8.86 32.87 -22.64
CA LYS A 720 8.75 34.03 -23.53
C LYS A 720 9.11 33.69 -24.97
N ASN A 721 10.18 32.91 -25.18
CA ASN A 721 10.60 32.47 -26.51
C ASN A 721 9.57 31.53 -27.14
N LEU A 722 9.04 30.57 -26.37
CA LEU A 722 7.98 29.67 -26.82
C LEU A 722 6.70 30.44 -27.19
N GLN A 723 6.31 31.43 -26.40
CA GLN A 723 5.15 32.28 -26.70
C GLN A 723 5.34 33.09 -27.99
N LYS A 724 6.53 33.64 -28.20
CA LYS A 724 6.88 34.34 -29.44
C LYS A 724 6.77 33.40 -30.64
N GLU A 725 7.36 32.22 -30.56
CA GLU A 725 7.31 31.23 -31.65
C GLU A 725 5.87 30.76 -31.93
N LEU A 726 5.06 30.53 -30.88
CA LEU A 726 3.64 30.17 -31.02
C LEU A 726 2.85 31.26 -31.74
N ARG A 727 3.08 32.54 -31.41
CA ARG A 727 2.44 33.69 -32.07
C ARG A 727 2.78 33.79 -33.55
N THR A 728 3.91 33.24 -33.98
CA THR A 728 4.25 33.16 -35.41
C THR A 728 3.68 31.90 -36.07
N LYS A 729 3.82 30.72 -35.45
CA LYS A 729 3.52 29.43 -36.08
C LYS A 729 2.04 29.09 -36.13
N LEU A 730 1.26 29.43 -35.10
CA LEU A 730 -0.16 29.10 -35.04
C LEU A 730 -1.00 29.88 -36.06
N PRO A 731 -0.82 31.20 -36.25
CA PRO A 731 -1.55 31.93 -37.29
C PRO A 731 -1.20 31.41 -38.69
N ALA A 732 0.07 31.09 -38.94
CA ALA A 732 0.51 30.48 -40.20
C ALA A 732 -0.18 29.14 -40.49
N LEU A 733 -0.36 28.28 -39.47
CA LEU A 733 -1.12 27.02 -39.60
C LEU A 733 -2.58 27.26 -40.02
N LEU A 734 -3.19 28.32 -39.48
CA LEU A 734 -4.60 28.65 -39.73
C LEU A 734 -4.82 29.53 -40.96
N GLU A 735 -3.75 29.91 -41.68
CA GLU A 735 -3.78 30.87 -42.80
C GLU A 735 -4.32 32.25 -42.39
N LEU A 736 -3.93 32.71 -41.19
CA LEU A 736 -4.27 34.02 -40.65
C LEU A 736 -3.05 34.95 -40.64
N ALA A 737 -3.28 36.25 -40.81
CA ALA A 737 -2.24 37.23 -40.50
C ALA A 737 -1.97 37.24 -38.98
N GLU A 738 -0.71 37.48 -38.57
CA GLU A 738 -0.33 37.47 -37.14
C GLU A 738 -1.17 38.46 -36.31
N ALA A 739 -1.48 39.64 -36.87
CA ALA A 739 -2.30 40.66 -36.21
C ALA A 739 -3.80 40.29 -36.12
N GLU A 740 -4.28 39.34 -36.91
CA GLU A 740 -5.67 38.88 -36.94
C GLU A 740 -5.89 37.65 -36.05
N ALA A 741 -4.82 37.04 -35.54
CA ALA A 741 -4.89 35.86 -34.69
C ALA A 741 -5.60 36.20 -33.36
N PRO A 742 -6.71 35.52 -33.03
CA PRO A 742 -7.46 35.87 -31.84
C PRO A 742 -6.73 35.40 -30.57
N GLU A 743 -6.77 36.21 -29.50
CA GLU A 743 -6.07 35.90 -28.24
C GLU A 743 -6.50 34.57 -27.60
N TRP A 744 -7.72 34.09 -27.88
CA TRP A 744 -8.15 32.78 -27.38
C TRP A 744 -7.26 31.63 -27.89
N LEU A 745 -6.62 31.77 -29.06
CA LEU A 745 -5.76 30.76 -29.68
C LEU A 745 -4.55 30.42 -28.81
N PHE A 746 -4.08 31.40 -28.03
CA PHE A 746 -2.90 31.29 -27.16
C PHE A 746 -3.25 30.97 -25.71
N GLN A 747 -4.54 30.82 -25.38
CA GLN A 747 -4.94 30.44 -24.02
C GLN A 747 -4.50 29.00 -23.74
N PRO A 748 -4.00 28.70 -22.53
CA PRO A 748 -3.53 27.35 -22.19
C PRO A 748 -4.58 26.27 -22.47
N ARG A 749 -5.85 26.54 -22.17
CA ARG A 749 -6.94 25.61 -22.42
C ARG A 749 -7.08 25.23 -23.92
N GLN A 750 -6.84 26.18 -24.84
CA GLN A 750 -6.95 25.96 -26.28
C GLN A 750 -5.68 25.36 -26.89
N LEU A 751 -4.50 25.72 -26.38
CA LEU A 751 -3.26 25.06 -26.76
C LEU A 751 -3.29 23.54 -26.48
N GLN A 752 -4.07 23.11 -25.47
CA GLN A 752 -4.27 21.69 -25.15
C GLN A 752 -5.04 20.97 -26.25
N VAL A 753 -6.11 21.60 -26.72
CA VAL A 753 -6.94 21.12 -27.82
C VAL A 753 -6.11 21.03 -29.09
N ILE A 754 -5.37 22.10 -29.41
CA ILE A 754 -4.52 22.18 -30.60
C ILE A 754 -3.42 21.11 -30.57
N ALA A 755 -2.69 20.96 -29.47
CA ALA A 755 -1.70 19.90 -29.32
C ALA A 755 -2.31 18.51 -29.60
N SER A 756 -3.49 18.26 -29.03
CA SER A 756 -4.16 16.98 -29.17
C SER A 756 -4.67 16.73 -30.59
N MET A 757 -5.12 17.76 -31.30
CA MET A 757 -5.50 17.67 -32.72
C MET A 757 -4.30 17.40 -33.62
N LEU A 758 -3.15 18.02 -33.34
CA LEU A 758 -1.95 17.86 -34.14
C LEU A 758 -1.32 16.46 -34.00
N GLU A 759 -1.57 15.77 -32.87
CA GLU A 759 -1.17 14.37 -32.64
C GLU A 759 -2.08 13.34 -33.34
N MET A 760 -3.23 13.74 -33.90
CA MET A 760 -4.17 12.82 -34.57
C MET A 760 -3.66 12.33 -35.93
N SER A 761 -4.33 11.30 -36.47
CA SER A 761 -4.13 10.87 -37.85
C SER A 761 -4.40 12.03 -38.83
N ARG A 762 -3.75 11.98 -39.99
CA ARG A 762 -3.79 13.07 -40.98
C ARG A 762 -5.22 13.54 -41.32
N PRO A 763 -6.21 12.65 -41.60
CA PRO A 763 -7.58 13.08 -41.91
C PRO A 763 -8.24 13.89 -40.77
N PHE A 764 -8.11 13.45 -39.52
CA PHE A 764 -8.68 14.18 -38.37
C PHE A 764 -7.92 15.48 -38.08
N ARG A 765 -6.60 15.49 -38.25
CA ARG A 765 -5.78 16.69 -38.07
C ARG A 765 -6.17 17.78 -39.08
N GLU A 766 -6.32 17.44 -40.35
CA GLU A 766 -6.77 18.36 -41.40
C GLU A 766 -8.17 18.91 -41.11
N LEU A 767 -9.09 18.04 -40.67
CA LEU A 767 -10.44 18.42 -40.24
C LEU A 767 -10.42 19.38 -39.04
N GLY A 768 -9.59 19.10 -38.03
CA GLY A 768 -9.42 19.96 -36.85
C GLY A 768 -8.87 21.34 -37.20
N ILE A 769 -7.89 21.43 -38.09
CA ILE A 769 -7.35 22.71 -38.59
C ILE A 769 -8.46 23.50 -39.32
N ARG A 770 -9.24 22.83 -40.17
CA ARG A 770 -10.37 23.44 -40.88
C ARG A 770 -11.44 23.98 -39.91
N LEU A 771 -11.74 23.24 -38.84
CA LEU A 771 -12.63 23.67 -37.76
C LEU A 771 -12.13 24.92 -37.05
N LEU A 772 -10.85 24.94 -36.65
CA LEU A 772 -10.25 26.09 -35.98
C LEU A 772 -10.25 27.34 -36.88
N ARG A 773 -9.97 27.17 -38.18
CA ARG A 773 -10.07 28.25 -39.16
C ARG A 773 -11.51 28.77 -39.28
N ARG A 774 -12.49 27.86 -39.40
CA ARG A 774 -13.91 28.24 -39.40
C ARG A 774 -14.31 28.97 -38.13
N ARG A 775 -13.79 28.56 -36.98
CA ARG A 775 -14.05 29.22 -35.69
C ARG A 775 -13.44 30.63 -35.57
N CYS A 776 -12.44 30.95 -36.41
CA CYS A 776 -11.91 32.31 -36.49
C CYS A 776 -12.82 33.26 -37.29
N SER A 777 -13.79 32.75 -38.07
CA SER A 777 -14.82 33.58 -38.71
C SER A 777 -16.01 33.84 -37.77
N PRO A 778 -16.92 34.78 -38.08
CA PRO A 778 -18.18 34.92 -37.36
C PRO A 778 -19.05 33.64 -37.42
N PRO A 779 -19.91 33.40 -36.41
CA PRO A 779 -20.87 32.29 -36.43
C PRO A 779 -21.90 32.45 -37.58
N PRO A 780 -22.57 31.37 -38.03
CA PRO A 780 -22.53 30.02 -37.45
C PRO A 780 -21.29 29.20 -37.87
N TRP A 781 -20.79 28.39 -36.94
CA TRP A 781 -19.60 27.56 -37.13
C TRP A 781 -19.91 26.10 -37.52
N ASN A 782 -21.18 25.77 -37.73
CA ASN A 782 -21.60 24.45 -38.21
C ASN A 782 -21.29 24.26 -39.71
N PHE A 783 -21.44 23.01 -40.19
CA PHE A 783 -21.08 22.59 -41.54
C PHE A 783 -22.28 22.09 -42.35
N PRO A 784 -23.44 22.78 -42.38
CA PRO A 784 -24.62 22.26 -43.06
C PRO A 784 -24.38 22.11 -44.56
N ALA A 785 -23.53 22.94 -45.17
CA ALA A 785 -23.25 22.94 -46.61
C ALA A 785 -22.33 21.81 -47.09
N GLU A 786 -21.77 20.99 -46.20
CA GLU A 786 -20.95 19.85 -46.61
C GLU A 786 -21.80 18.83 -47.40
N PRO A 787 -21.31 18.29 -48.53
CA PRO A 787 -22.10 17.39 -49.38
C PRO A 787 -22.69 16.19 -48.63
N ALA A 788 -21.91 15.57 -47.73
CA ALA A 788 -22.38 14.44 -46.93
C ALA A 788 -23.50 14.85 -45.94
N ASN A 789 -23.39 16.03 -45.33
CA ASN A 789 -24.41 16.58 -44.45
C ASN A 789 -25.69 16.92 -45.23
N GLN A 790 -25.59 17.54 -46.40
CA GLN A 790 -26.73 17.83 -47.28
C GLN A 790 -27.44 16.57 -47.77
N ALA A 791 -26.68 15.54 -48.18
CA ALA A 791 -27.23 14.26 -48.61
C ALA A 791 -28.02 13.59 -47.49
N PHE A 792 -27.47 13.58 -46.27
CA PHE A 792 -28.15 13.04 -45.10
C PHE A 792 -29.44 13.81 -44.77
N LEU A 793 -29.40 15.15 -44.73
CA LEU A 793 -30.60 15.96 -44.47
C LEU A 793 -31.68 15.74 -45.55
N THR A 794 -31.28 15.63 -46.82
CA THR A 794 -32.20 15.33 -47.93
C THR A 794 -32.85 13.96 -47.76
N GLN A 795 -32.07 12.95 -47.37
CA GLN A 795 -32.59 11.61 -47.07
C GLN A 795 -33.65 11.64 -45.95
N LEU A 796 -33.43 12.42 -44.88
CA LEU A 796 -34.40 12.54 -43.79
C LEU A 796 -35.69 13.25 -44.24
N ARG A 797 -35.57 14.34 -45.00
CA ARG A 797 -36.74 15.05 -45.56
C ARG A 797 -37.57 14.16 -46.48
N ASN A 798 -36.91 13.34 -47.30
CA ASN A 798 -37.59 12.36 -48.16
C ASN A 798 -38.38 11.30 -47.38
N ARG A 799 -38.12 11.16 -46.08
CA ARG A 799 -38.88 10.30 -45.16
C ARG A 799 -39.96 11.05 -44.37
N GLY A 800 -40.19 12.32 -44.69
CA GLY A 800 -41.16 13.16 -44.00
C GLY A 800 -40.67 13.72 -42.65
N ILE A 801 -39.39 13.57 -42.32
CA ILE A 801 -38.82 14.12 -41.08
C ILE A 801 -38.51 15.61 -41.28
N ASN A 802 -39.04 16.44 -40.40
CA ASN A 802 -38.74 17.87 -40.37
C ASN A 802 -37.36 18.09 -39.75
N THR A 803 -36.36 18.38 -40.60
CA THR A 803 -34.97 18.58 -40.16
C THR A 803 -34.71 19.96 -39.55
N GLU A 804 -35.63 20.91 -39.68
CA GLU A 804 -35.40 22.31 -39.30
C GLU A 804 -35.11 22.49 -37.80
N PRO A 805 -35.87 21.89 -36.87
CA PRO A 805 -35.59 22.00 -35.43
C PRO A 805 -34.25 21.38 -35.01
N TRP A 806 -33.64 20.56 -35.86
CA TRP A 806 -32.33 19.98 -35.63
C TRP A 806 -31.22 20.90 -36.15
N VAL A 807 -31.31 21.35 -37.41
CA VAL A 807 -30.30 22.22 -38.04
C VAL A 807 -30.26 23.61 -37.36
N HIS A 808 -31.44 24.10 -36.96
CA HIS A 808 -31.64 25.37 -36.27
C HIS A 808 -32.32 25.10 -34.94
N PRO A 809 -31.55 24.63 -33.93
CA PRO A 809 -32.11 24.19 -32.66
C PRO A 809 -32.85 25.32 -31.93
N PRO A 810 -33.86 24.96 -31.12
CA PRO A 810 -34.66 25.94 -30.40
C PRO A 810 -33.79 26.80 -29.47
N GLN A 811 -34.28 28.01 -29.19
CA GLN A 811 -33.61 28.95 -28.30
C GLN A 811 -33.35 28.32 -26.93
N PRO A 812 -32.27 28.73 -26.23
CA PRO A 812 -31.97 28.23 -24.90
C PRO A 812 -33.17 28.38 -23.96
N PHE A 813 -33.49 27.32 -23.22
CA PHE A 813 -34.58 27.35 -22.23
C PHE A 813 -34.01 27.21 -20.82
N VAL A 814 -34.78 27.68 -19.85
CA VAL A 814 -34.44 27.55 -18.42
C VAL A 814 -35.24 26.38 -17.86
N ALA A 815 -34.52 25.44 -17.25
CA ALA A 815 -35.11 24.33 -16.52
C ALA A 815 -34.79 24.47 -15.03
N THR A 816 -35.74 24.14 -14.17
CA THR A 816 -35.50 24.01 -12.73
C THR A 816 -35.27 22.53 -12.44
N GLY A 817 -34.07 22.19 -11.97
CA GLY A 817 -33.75 20.82 -11.60
C GLY A 817 -34.47 20.36 -10.33
N ALA A 818 -34.42 19.05 -10.05
CA ALA A 818 -35.07 18.45 -8.88
C ALA A 818 -34.53 18.98 -7.54
N ASN A 819 -33.31 19.51 -7.51
CA ASN A 819 -32.70 20.21 -6.37
C ASN A 819 -33.14 21.69 -6.25
N GLY A 820 -34.07 22.17 -7.07
CA GLY A 820 -34.55 23.56 -7.10
C GLY A 820 -33.62 24.56 -7.80
N ARG A 821 -32.49 24.11 -8.35
CA ARG A 821 -31.53 24.98 -9.06
C ARG A 821 -31.99 25.24 -10.49
N ALA A 822 -32.07 26.50 -10.89
CA ALA A 822 -32.29 26.88 -12.27
C ALA A 822 -31.00 26.67 -13.11
N VAL A 823 -31.15 26.05 -14.28
CA VAL A 823 -30.08 25.85 -15.26
C VAL A 823 -30.58 26.29 -16.64
N ARG A 824 -29.69 26.91 -17.42
CA ARG A 824 -29.94 27.24 -18.83
C ARG A 824 -29.44 26.10 -19.69
N VAL A 825 -30.33 25.49 -20.46
CA VAL A 825 -30.04 24.36 -21.34
C VAL A 825 -30.00 24.85 -22.78
N ASN A 826 -28.91 24.55 -23.48
CA ASN A 826 -28.73 24.96 -24.88
C ASN A 826 -27.96 23.92 -25.69
N PHE A 827 -28.30 23.83 -26.97
CA PHE A 827 -27.43 23.23 -27.98
C PHE A 827 -26.17 24.07 -28.08
N GLU A 828 -25.01 23.43 -28.02
CA GLU A 828 -23.72 24.09 -28.16
C GLU A 828 -23.34 24.15 -29.63
N ASP A 829 -23.00 25.34 -30.10
CA ASP A 829 -22.57 25.61 -31.46
C ASP A 829 -21.12 26.11 -31.53
N ASP A 830 -20.48 26.45 -30.40
CA ASP A 830 -19.05 26.80 -30.35
C ASP A 830 -18.16 25.54 -30.36
N PRO A 831 -17.39 25.28 -31.44
CA PRO A 831 -16.41 24.20 -31.51
C PRO A 831 -15.46 24.19 -30.31
N LEU A 832 -15.03 25.35 -29.80
CA LEU A 832 -14.11 25.40 -28.66
C LEU A 832 -14.76 24.85 -27.40
N ALA A 833 -16.04 25.13 -27.18
CA ALA A 833 -16.78 24.57 -26.04
C ALA A 833 -16.99 23.06 -26.20
N ILE A 834 -17.24 22.59 -27.42
CA ILE A 834 -17.41 21.16 -27.73
C ILE A 834 -16.08 20.39 -27.61
N PHE A 835 -14.94 20.97 -28.02
CA PHE A 835 -13.62 20.36 -27.83
C PHE A 835 -13.29 20.03 -26.37
N HIS A 836 -13.97 20.67 -25.43
CA HIS A 836 -13.84 20.38 -24.00
C HIS A 836 -14.95 19.52 -23.42
N MET A 837 -15.80 18.93 -24.25
CA MET A 837 -16.93 18.13 -23.78
C MET A 837 -16.48 17.04 -22.81
N GLY A 838 -15.38 16.35 -23.11
CA GLY A 838 -14.81 15.35 -22.19
C GLY A 838 -14.17 15.96 -20.95
N SER A 839 -13.49 17.10 -21.06
CA SER A 839 -12.81 17.76 -19.93
C SER A 839 -13.77 18.14 -18.81
N HIS A 840 -14.99 18.55 -19.15
CA HIS A 840 -16.01 18.89 -18.15
C HIS A 840 -16.34 17.70 -17.24
N PHE A 841 -16.30 16.46 -17.73
CA PHE A 841 -16.72 15.27 -16.99
C PHE A 841 -15.63 14.19 -16.88
N ARG A 842 -14.38 14.52 -17.23
CA ARG A 842 -13.20 13.63 -17.21
C ARG A 842 -13.43 12.33 -17.99
N THR A 843 -14.04 12.41 -19.17
CA THR A 843 -14.27 11.22 -20.01
C THR A 843 -13.15 11.02 -21.03
N CYS A 844 -13.14 9.87 -21.71
CA CYS A 844 -12.25 9.54 -22.84
C CYS A 844 -12.34 10.50 -24.04
N LEU A 845 -13.27 11.46 -24.01
CA LEU A 845 -13.43 12.52 -25.01
C LEU A 845 -12.68 13.81 -24.63
N SER A 846 -11.90 13.81 -23.54
CA SER A 846 -11.08 14.98 -23.19
C SER A 846 -10.01 15.17 -24.26
N PRO A 847 -9.55 16.40 -24.56
CA PRO A 847 -8.39 16.64 -25.40
C PRO A 847 -7.31 15.63 -25.05
N GLY A 848 -6.76 14.96 -26.07
CA GLY A 848 -5.66 13.98 -26.09
C GLY A 848 -5.85 12.71 -25.26
N GLU A 849 -7.08 12.38 -24.89
CA GLU A 849 -7.49 10.99 -24.66
C GLU A 849 -7.63 10.24 -26.00
N TYR A 850 -7.66 8.91 -25.93
CA TYR A 850 -7.71 8.06 -27.11
C TYR A 850 -8.96 8.25 -27.98
N ASN A 851 -10.10 8.67 -27.41
CA ASN A 851 -11.34 8.96 -28.16
C ASN A 851 -11.54 10.44 -28.51
N PHE A 852 -10.53 11.30 -28.31
CA PHE A 852 -10.67 12.73 -28.59
C PHE A 852 -11.00 13.04 -30.06
N PHE A 853 -10.59 12.18 -31.00
CA PHE A 853 -10.92 12.31 -32.42
C PHE A 853 -12.44 12.39 -32.67
N SER A 854 -13.24 11.68 -31.87
CA SER A 854 -14.70 11.65 -32.00
C SER A 854 -15.34 13.00 -31.65
N VAL A 855 -14.65 13.85 -30.90
CA VAL A 855 -15.15 15.20 -30.61
C VAL A 855 -15.20 16.04 -31.88
N LEU A 856 -14.30 15.80 -32.84
CA LEU A 856 -14.36 16.47 -34.13
C LEU A 856 -15.63 16.06 -34.89
N ALA A 857 -15.98 14.77 -34.88
CA ALA A 857 -17.22 14.26 -35.47
C ALA A 857 -18.46 14.91 -34.83
N ASN A 858 -18.47 15.07 -33.50
CA ASN A 858 -19.55 15.74 -32.77
C ASN A 858 -19.71 17.22 -33.11
N VAL A 859 -18.72 17.85 -33.76
CA VAL A 859 -18.77 19.24 -34.25
C VAL A 859 -19.17 19.30 -35.73
N VAL A 860 -18.60 18.44 -36.59
CA VAL A 860 -18.73 18.58 -38.05
C VAL A 860 -19.90 17.81 -38.65
N ASP A 861 -20.27 16.68 -38.05
CA ASP A 861 -21.34 15.86 -38.58
C ASP A 861 -22.67 16.46 -38.15
N ILE A 862 -23.48 16.88 -39.13
CA ILE A 862 -24.72 17.59 -38.83
C ILE A 862 -25.71 16.72 -38.05
N ASN A 863 -25.55 15.40 -38.05
CA ASN A 863 -26.38 14.46 -37.30
C ASN A 863 -26.01 14.33 -35.82
N LYS A 864 -25.13 15.19 -35.28
CA LYS A 864 -24.71 15.15 -33.87
C LYS A 864 -24.80 16.54 -33.25
N HIS A 865 -25.25 16.60 -32.00
CA HIS A 865 -25.30 17.83 -31.21
C HIS A 865 -24.91 17.59 -29.76
N VAL A 866 -24.07 18.48 -29.22
CA VAL A 866 -23.80 18.51 -27.78
C VAL A 866 -24.74 19.51 -27.13
N VAL A 867 -25.44 19.09 -26.08
CA VAL A 867 -26.30 19.93 -25.25
C VAL A 867 -25.61 20.17 -23.91
N TYR A 868 -25.50 21.42 -23.50
CA TYR A 868 -25.00 21.79 -22.17
C TYR A 868 -26.10 22.39 -21.31
N ALA A 869 -26.09 22.02 -20.02
CA ALA A 869 -26.76 22.76 -18.97
C ALA A 869 -25.74 23.64 -18.25
N ARG A 870 -26.04 24.93 -18.14
CA ARG A 870 -25.19 25.93 -17.46
C ARG A 870 -25.90 26.54 -16.27
N ASP A 871 -25.17 26.77 -15.19
CA ASP A 871 -25.69 27.47 -14.03
C ASP A 871 -25.70 29.01 -14.21
N SER A 872 -26.12 29.73 -13.17
CA SER A 872 -26.12 31.20 -13.15
C SER A 872 -24.72 31.84 -13.30
N ARG A 873 -23.65 31.07 -13.06
CA ARG A 873 -22.25 31.48 -13.25
C ARG A 873 -21.71 31.08 -14.62
N LYS A 874 -22.57 30.62 -15.53
CA LYS A 874 -22.24 30.09 -16.87
C LYS A 874 -21.32 28.86 -16.84
N GLN A 875 -21.19 28.19 -15.70
CA GLN A 875 -20.44 26.95 -15.58
C GLN A 875 -21.27 25.78 -16.11
N VAL A 876 -20.64 24.89 -16.89
CA VAL A 876 -21.28 23.66 -17.37
C VAL A 876 -21.50 22.74 -16.17
N VAL A 877 -22.77 22.41 -15.90
CA VAL A 877 -23.18 21.51 -14.81
C VAL A 877 -23.78 20.21 -15.32
N GLY A 878 -24.20 20.18 -16.59
CA GLY A 878 -24.66 18.98 -17.29
C GLY A 878 -24.27 18.98 -18.76
N ARG A 879 -24.10 17.79 -19.35
CA ARG A 879 -23.83 17.58 -20.78
C ARG A 879 -24.52 16.32 -21.27
N CYS A 880 -25.17 16.40 -22.43
CA CYS A 880 -25.66 15.25 -23.17
C CYS A 880 -25.24 15.35 -24.64
N LEU A 881 -24.81 14.24 -25.24
CA LEU A 881 -24.64 14.15 -26.68
C LEU A 881 -25.95 13.60 -27.25
N LEU A 882 -26.48 14.27 -28.27
CA LEU A 882 -27.61 13.82 -29.06
C LEU A 882 -27.12 13.47 -30.46
N ALA A 883 -27.71 12.46 -31.07
CA ALA A 883 -27.46 12.13 -32.46
C ALA A 883 -28.74 11.75 -33.19
N LEU A 884 -28.70 11.81 -34.53
CA LEU A 884 -29.71 11.20 -35.38
C LEU A 884 -29.19 9.90 -35.96
N SER A 885 -29.99 8.85 -35.82
CA SER A 885 -29.73 7.59 -36.51
C SER A 885 -29.87 7.76 -38.03
N LYS A 886 -29.42 6.77 -38.79
CA LYS A 886 -29.66 6.65 -40.23
C LYS A 886 -31.15 6.70 -40.58
N GLU A 887 -32.01 6.25 -39.67
CA GLU A 887 -33.47 6.27 -39.76
C GLU A 887 -34.05 7.67 -39.50
N GLY A 888 -33.30 8.55 -38.84
CA GLY A 888 -33.71 9.88 -38.41
C GLY A 888 -34.32 9.92 -37.00
N TRP A 889 -34.10 8.87 -36.20
CA TRP A 889 -34.52 8.84 -34.79
C TRP A 889 -33.53 9.60 -33.93
N ILE A 890 -34.04 10.23 -32.89
CA ILE A 890 -33.20 10.93 -31.91
C ILE A 890 -32.66 9.90 -30.93
N LEU A 891 -31.34 9.86 -30.84
CA LEU A 891 -30.59 9.05 -29.88
C LEU A 891 -29.98 9.99 -28.85
N ALA A 892 -30.18 9.70 -27.57
CA ALA A 892 -29.56 10.44 -26.48
C ALA A 892 -28.50 9.57 -25.82
N PHE A 893 -27.27 10.06 -25.74
CA PHE A 893 -26.19 9.39 -25.03
C PHE A 893 -26.25 9.70 -23.54
N HIS A 894 -25.38 9.06 -22.76
CA HIS A 894 -25.40 9.22 -21.31
C HIS A 894 -25.38 10.71 -20.89
N PRO A 895 -26.36 11.19 -20.09
CA PRO A 895 -26.39 12.55 -19.59
C PRO A 895 -25.47 12.69 -18.38
N TYR A 896 -24.34 13.37 -18.56
CA TYR A 896 -23.38 13.60 -17.49
C TYR A 896 -23.79 14.82 -16.67
N CYS A 897 -23.73 14.73 -15.33
CA CYS A 897 -24.02 15.84 -14.43
C CYS A 897 -23.05 15.85 -13.23
N HIS A 898 -22.64 17.04 -12.78
CA HIS A 898 -21.83 17.19 -11.57
C HIS A 898 -22.64 16.99 -10.28
N ASP A 899 -23.95 17.14 -10.34
CA ASP A 899 -24.87 16.98 -9.23
C ASP A 899 -26.02 16.07 -9.64
N ASN A 900 -25.97 14.80 -9.22
CA ASN A 900 -27.00 13.82 -9.53
C ASN A 900 -28.40 14.24 -9.03
N LYS A 901 -28.49 15.16 -8.06
CA LYS A 901 -29.77 15.68 -7.57
C LYS A 901 -30.39 16.73 -8.50
N LEU A 902 -29.69 17.17 -9.54
CA LEU A 902 -30.25 18.08 -10.52
C LEU A 902 -31.40 17.44 -11.30
N GLY A 903 -31.44 16.11 -11.44
CA GLY A 903 -32.40 15.42 -12.32
C GLY A 903 -32.17 15.79 -13.78
N PHE A 904 -30.90 15.77 -14.21
CA PHE A 904 -30.52 16.22 -15.55
C PHE A 904 -31.02 15.29 -16.67
N ASP A 905 -31.12 13.99 -16.39
CA ASP A 905 -31.80 12.99 -17.20
C ASP A 905 -33.25 13.39 -17.53
N GLU A 906 -34.03 13.81 -16.52
CA GLU A 906 -35.42 14.24 -16.69
C GLU A 906 -35.53 15.55 -17.51
N ILE A 907 -34.59 16.47 -17.31
CA ILE A 907 -34.49 17.69 -18.14
C ILE A 907 -34.21 17.32 -19.60
N MET A 908 -33.27 16.41 -19.82
CA MET A 908 -32.93 15.93 -21.17
C MET A 908 -34.06 15.15 -21.81
N ARG A 909 -34.78 14.32 -21.06
CA ARG A 909 -35.97 13.58 -21.52
C ARG A 909 -37.01 14.53 -22.11
N LYS A 910 -37.39 15.58 -21.37
CA LYS A 910 -38.34 16.60 -21.85
C LYS A 910 -37.86 17.29 -23.12
N LEU A 911 -36.57 17.60 -23.19
CA LEU A 911 -35.97 18.23 -24.36
C LEU A 911 -36.07 17.31 -25.60
N VAL A 912 -35.67 16.05 -25.48
CA VAL A 912 -35.65 15.12 -26.62
C VAL A 912 -37.06 14.72 -27.06
N GLU A 913 -38.02 14.62 -26.14
CA GLU A 913 -39.43 14.39 -26.48
C GLU A 913 -40.03 15.57 -27.26
N ALA A 914 -39.79 16.81 -26.79
CA ALA A 914 -40.25 18.01 -27.48
C ALA A 914 -39.60 18.14 -28.87
N LEU A 915 -38.30 17.85 -28.97
CA LEU A 915 -37.58 17.89 -30.24
C LEU A 915 -38.08 16.81 -31.21
N ALA A 916 -38.28 15.57 -30.73
CA ALA A 916 -38.81 14.48 -31.54
C ALA A 916 -40.19 14.82 -32.11
N ALA A 917 -41.08 15.40 -31.28
CA ALA A 917 -42.40 15.84 -31.70
C ALA A 917 -42.34 16.93 -32.79
N GLN A 918 -41.47 17.94 -32.63
CA GLN A 918 -41.29 19.01 -33.62
C GLN A 918 -40.71 18.50 -34.95
N MET A 919 -39.84 17.50 -34.89
CA MET A 919 -39.22 16.88 -36.06
C MET A 919 -40.14 15.86 -36.75
N GLY A 920 -41.25 15.45 -36.13
CA GLY A 920 -42.07 14.35 -36.63
C GLY A 920 -41.35 13.00 -36.60
N THR A 921 -40.54 12.76 -35.57
CA THR A 921 -39.76 11.52 -35.37
C THR A 921 -39.94 10.99 -33.95
N ILE A 922 -39.18 9.96 -33.57
CA ILE A 922 -39.20 9.32 -32.25
C ILE A 922 -37.84 9.44 -31.54
N VAL A 923 -37.87 9.29 -30.22
CA VAL A 923 -36.67 9.01 -29.41
C VAL A 923 -36.49 7.50 -29.35
N ALA A 924 -35.28 7.03 -29.66
CA ALA A 924 -34.91 5.61 -29.61
C ALA A 924 -33.71 5.38 -28.68
N SER A 925 -33.63 4.20 -28.10
CA SER A 925 -32.54 3.80 -27.17
C SER A 925 -31.34 3.20 -27.88
N ARG A 926 -31.42 3.02 -29.20
CA ARG A 926 -30.40 2.43 -30.07
C ARG A 926 -30.63 2.90 -31.52
N GLY A 927 -29.62 2.75 -32.37
CA GLY A 927 -29.69 3.03 -33.81
C GLY A 927 -28.29 3.26 -34.38
N GLU A 928 -28.12 3.06 -35.69
CA GLU A 928 -26.84 3.33 -36.36
C GLU A 928 -26.71 4.84 -36.60
N VAL A 929 -25.70 5.49 -36.02
CA VAL A 929 -25.37 6.89 -36.33
C VAL A 929 -24.29 6.92 -37.41
N PRO A 930 -24.61 7.38 -38.64
CA PRO A 930 -23.60 7.43 -39.69
C PRO A 930 -22.51 8.48 -39.39
N CYS A 931 -21.28 8.17 -39.78
CA CYS A 931 -20.24 9.18 -40.02
C CYS A 931 -20.57 9.92 -41.32
N LEU A 932 -20.47 11.25 -41.30
CA LEU A 932 -20.81 12.07 -42.46
C LEU A 932 -19.54 12.73 -43.03
N VAL A 933 -19.07 13.78 -42.37
CA VAL A 933 -17.88 14.54 -42.75
C VAL A 933 -16.65 13.97 -42.07
N ALA A 934 -16.78 13.54 -40.81
CA ALA A 934 -15.70 12.91 -40.08
C ALA A 934 -15.40 11.50 -40.64
N PRO A 935 -14.12 11.07 -40.68
CA PRO A 935 -13.74 9.74 -41.13
C PRO A 935 -14.28 8.60 -40.26
N ASP A 936 -14.40 8.86 -38.96
CA ASP A 936 -14.81 7.89 -37.94
C ASP A 936 -15.31 8.63 -36.69
N TRP A 937 -15.97 7.92 -35.78
CA TRP A 937 -16.37 8.44 -34.47
C TRP A 937 -16.50 7.31 -33.43
N TYR A 938 -16.50 7.69 -32.15
CA TYR A 938 -16.66 6.76 -31.03
C TYR A 938 -18.12 6.73 -30.57
N ASP A 939 -18.73 5.57 -30.67
CA ASP A 939 -20.11 5.29 -30.25
C ASP A 939 -20.10 4.41 -28.99
N ASP A 940 -20.42 5.00 -27.82
CA ASP A 940 -20.58 4.28 -26.55
C ASP A 940 -22.01 3.79 -26.29
N GLY A 941 -22.90 3.91 -27.27
CA GLY A 941 -24.30 3.51 -27.19
C GLY A 941 -25.20 4.55 -26.52
N PRO A 942 -26.39 4.81 -27.08
CA PRO A 942 -27.36 5.70 -26.46
C PRO A 942 -28.06 5.06 -25.24
N GLN A 943 -28.73 5.90 -24.44
CA GLN A 943 -29.54 5.53 -23.29
C GLN A 943 -31.03 5.79 -23.54
N ASP A 944 -31.88 4.95 -22.97
CA ASP A 944 -33.33 5.13 -23.03
C ASP A 944 -33.83 6.17 -22.03
N LEU A 945 -33.62 7.45 -22.33
CA LEU A 945 -34.08 8.53 -21.44
C LEU A 945 -35.60 8.61 -21.29
N CYS A 946 -36.35 8.10 -22.27
CA CYS A 946 -37.81 8.13 -22.26
C CYS A 946 -38.43 6.90 -21.59
N ASN A 947 -37.60 5.96 -21.08
CA ASN A 947 -38.06 4.73 -20.45
C ASN A 947 -39.04 3.93 -21.34
N ARG A 948 -38.91 4.04 -22.66
CA ARG A 948 -39.78 3.37 -23.66
C ARG A 948 -39.52 1.87 -23.74
N PHE A 949 -38.33 1.46 -23.33
CA PHE A 949 -37.84 0.10 -23.33
C PHE A 949 -37.64 -0.42 -21.91
N ALA A 950 -38.28 0.20 -20.91
CA ALA A 950 -38.29 -0.27 -19.52
C ALA A 950 -38.70 -1.75 -19.40
N PHE A 951 -39.59 -2.19 -20.29
CA PHE A 951 -40.03 -3.57 -20.36
C PHE A 951 -38.92 -4.53 -20.84
N LEU A 952 -37.79 -4.05 -21.36
CA LEU A 952 -36.60 -4.83 -21.70
C LEU A 952 -35.54 -4.84 -20.59
N GLU A 953 -35.70 -4.04 -19.54
CA GLU A 953 -34.79 -4.05 -18.39
C GLU A 953 -34.81 -5.41 -17.67
N PRO A 954 -33.70 -5.82 -17.03
CA PRO A 954 -33.69 -7.00 -16.17
C PRO A 954 -34.87 -7.00 -15.19
N ASP A 955 -35.49 -8.16 -14.98
CA ASP A 955 -36.62 -8.39 -14.06
C ASP A 955 -37.96 -7.75 -14.42
N SER A 956 -38.07 -7.09 -15.58
CA SER A 956 -39.36 -6.60 -16.08
C SER A 956 -40.40 -7.73 -16.16
N GLU A 957 -41.68 -7.38 -16.04
CA GLU A 957 -42.77 -8.36 -16.19
C GLU A 957 -42.73 -9.05 -17.55
N PHE A 958 -42.42 -8.29 -18.61
CA PHE A 958 -42.24 -8.83 -19.94
C PHE A 958 -41.13 -9.88 -19.98
N ARG A 959 -39.92 -9.59 -19.47
CA ARG A 959 -38.81 -10.56 -19.47
C ARG A 959 -39.05 -11.77 -18.58
N ARG A 960 -39.74 -11.59 -17.45
CA ARG A 960 -40.18 -12.73 -16.63
C ARG A 960 -41.16 -13.62 -17.38
N SER A 961 -42.12 -13.03 -18.12
CA SER A 961 -43.07 -13.81 -18.90
C SER A 961 -42.41 -14.61 -20.04
N LEU A 962 -41.33 -14.12 -20.65
CA LEU A 962 -40.57 -14.85 -21.67
C LEU A 962 -40.08 -16.23 -21.20
N GLN A 963 -39.83 -16.42 -19.90
CA GLN A 963 -39.33 -17.71 -19.37
C GLN A 963 -40.35 -18.85 -19.51
N SER A 964 -41.65 -18.53 -19.51
CA SER A 964 -42.75 -19.50 -19.63
C SER A 964 -43.71 -19.21 -20.80
N MET A 965 -43.44 -18.19 -21.61
CA MET A 965 -44.28 -17.80 -22.74
C MET A 965 -44.38 -18.90 -23.80
N GLU A 966 -45.59 -19.11 -24.33
CA GLU A 966 -45.81 -19.93 -25.53
C GLU A 966 -45.32 -19.19 -26.78
N PRO A 967 -44.54 -19.83 -27.68
CA PRO A 967 -43.93 -19.14 -28.82
C PRO A 967 -44.93 -18.33 -29.68
N ASN A 968 -46.11 -18.88 -29.97
CA ASN A 968 -47.13 -18.22 -30.80
C ASN A 968 -47.67 -16.91 -30.20
N LEU A 969 -47.51 -16.67 -28.89
CA LEU A 969 -47.93 -15.43 -28.23
C LEU A 969 -46.89 -14.30 -28.32
N LEU A 970 -45.65 -14.60 -28.73
CA LEU A 970 -44.56 -13.64 -28.69
C LEU A 970 -44.82 -12.41 -29.56
N ILE A 971 -45.26 -12.58 -30.81
CA ILE A 971 -45.49 -11.45 -31.73
C ILE A 971 -46.55 -10.50 -31.17
N ALA A 972 -47.69 -11.03 -30.71
CA ALA A 972 -48.76 -10.20 -30.15
C ALA A 972 -48.27 -9.42 -28.92
N THR A 973 -47.54 -10.10 -28.02
CA THR A 973 -46.97 -9.48 -26.81
C THR A 973 -45.96 -8.40 -27.15
N LEU A 974 -45.08 -8.65 -28.12
CA LEU A 974 -44.10 -7.66 -28.58
C LEU A 974 -44.78 -6.46 -29.23
N THR A 975 -45.79 -6.67 -30.08
CA THR A 975 -46.54 -5.58 -30.70
C THR A 975 -47.19 -4.68 -29.64
N THR A 976 -47.80 -5.27 -28.60
CA THR A 976 -48.36 -4.51 -27.48
C THR A 976 -47.27 -3.80 -26.67
N ALA A 977 -46.16 -4.45 -26.38
CA ALA A 977 -45.10 -3.90 -25.55
C ALA A 977 -44.34 -2.74 -26.24
N PHE A 978 -44.20 -2.79 -27.56
CA PHE A 978 -43.53 -1.74 -28.33
C PHE A 978 -44.44 -0.59 -28.73
N ASP A 979 -45.76 -0.71 -28.66
CA ASP A 979 -46.72 0.33 -29.07
C ASP A 979 -46.33 1.71 -28.49
N PRO A 980 -46.21 2.77 -29.30
CA PRO A 980 -46.59 2.90 -30.71
C PRO A 980 -45.52 2.52 -31.75
N LEU A 981 -44.40 1.92 -31.35
CA LEU A 981 -43.33 1.50 -32.27
C LEU A 981 -43.69 0.20 -33.01
N PRO A 982 -43.49 0.13 -34.34
CA PRO A 982 -43.70 -1.10 -35.08
C PRO A 982 -42.62 -2.13 -34.79
N LEU A 983 -42.96 -3.42 -34.96
CA LEU A 983 -41.97 -4.50 -35.06
C LEU A 983 -41.22 -4.38 -36.38
N ASN A 984 -40.01 -3.86 -36.32
CA ASN A 984 -39.13 -3.64 -37.46
C ASN A 984 -37.71 -4.12 -37.12
N GLY A 985 -36.74 -3.93 -38.03
CA GLY A 985 -35.40 -4.48 -37.85
C GLY A 985 -34.70 -3.99 -36.59
N PHE A 986 -35.07 -2.79 -36.14
CA PHE A 986 -34.59 -2.19 -34.91
C PHE A 986 -35.19 -2.82 -33.66
N THR A 987 -36.51 -2.78 -33.50
CA THR A 987 -37.18 -3.32 -32.31
C THR A 987 -36.95 -4.83 -32.18
N LEU A 988 -36.85 -5.55 -33.31
CA LEU A 988 -36.45 -6.96 -33.32
C LEU A 988 -35.02 -7.16 -32.83
N THR A 989 -34.07 -6.30 -33.20
CA THR A 989 -32.68 -6.40 -32.72
C THR A 989 -32.62 -6.31 -31.19
N LEU A 990 -33.38 -5.39 -30.58
CA LEU A 990 -33.45 -5.24 -29.12
C LEU A 990 -33.92 -6.52 -28.42
N VAL A 991 -34.93 -7.18 -28.98
CA VAL A 991 -35.53 -8.39 -28.42
C VAL A 991 -34.62 -9.60 -28.61
N LEU A 992 -34.02 -9.74 -29.79
CA LEU A 992 -33.19 -10.90 -30.14
C LEU A 992 -31.95 -11.03 -29.25
N GLU A 993 -31.46 -9.92 -28.70
CA GLU A 993 -30.31 -9.92 -27.78
C GLU A 993 -30.64 -10.35 -26.35
N LEU A 994 -31.92 -10.46 -25.99
CA LEU A 994 -32.33 -10.86 -24.64
C LEU A 994 -31.82 -12.25 -24.30
N ALA A 995 -31.30 -12.40 -23.08
CA ALA A 995 -30.79 -13.68 -22.58
C ALA A 995 -31.87 -14.76 -22.54
N GLU A 996 -33.13 -14.38 -22.35
CA GLU A 996 -34.27 -15.30 -22.36
C GLU A 996 -34.47 -15.94 -23.73
N LEU A 997 -34.31 -15.19 -24.83
CA LEU A 997 -34.39 -15.75 -26.19
C LEU A 997 -33.20 -16.64 -26.51
N GLN A 998 -32.02 -16.36 -25.93
CA GLN A 998 -30.86 -17.25 -26.07
C GLN A 998 -31.06 -18.57 -25.32
N LYS A 999 -31.71 -18.54 -24.15
CA LYS A 999 -32.05 -19.74 -23.35
C LYS A 999 -33.25 -20.52 -23.92
N ARG A 1000 -34.17 -19.81 -24.59
CA ARG A 1000 -35.39 -20.35 -25.20
C ARG A 1000 -35.44 -20.02 -26.70
N PRO A 1001 -34.53 -20.58 -27.50
CA PRO A 1001 -34.41 -20.24 -28.92
C PRO A 1001 -35.67 -20.58 -29.72
N GLU A 1002 -36.53 -21.51 -29.26
CA GLU A 1002 -37.81 -21.80 -29.89
C GLU A 1002 -38.74 -20.59 -29.99
N LEU A 1003 -38.60 -19.60 -29.10
CA LEU A 1003 -39.32 -18.33 -29.14
C LEU A 1003 -39.00 -17.50 -30.39
N VAL A 1004 -37.88 -17.76 -31.06
CA VAL A 1004 -37.47 -17.01 -32.27
C VAL A 1004 -38.20 -17.50 -33.52
N ARG A 1005 -38.72 -18.73 -33.55
CA ARG A 1005 -39.39 -19.29 -34.74
C ARG A 1005 -40.52 -18.43 -35.31
N PRO A 1006 -41.45 -17.90 -34.49
CA PRO A 1006 -42.52 -17.03 -34.97
C PRO A 1006 -41.98 -15.72 -35.56
N LEU A 1007 -40.82 -15.24 -35.12
CA LEU A 1007 -40.21 -14.00 -35.61
C LEU A 1007 -39.55 -14.15 -36.98
N LEU A 1008 -39.23 -15.37 -37.44
CA LEU A 1008 -38.45 -15.58 -38.66
C LEU A 1008 -39.09 -14.96 -39.93
N PRO A 1009 -40.41 -15.10 -40.20
CA PRO A 1009 -41.04 -14.46 -41.35
C PRO A 1009 -41.00 -12.93 -41.29
N LEU A 1010 -41.12 -12.36 -40.08
CA LEU A 1010 -40.97 -10.91 -39.86
C LEU A 1010 -39.53 -10.47 -40.10
N ILE A 1011 -38.55 -11.22 -39.59
CA ILE A 1011 -37.12 -10.97 -39.79
C ILE A 1011 -36.76 -11.01 -41.28
N GLU A 1012 -37.28 -11.97 -42.04
CA GLU A 1012 -36.98 -12.14 -43.47
C GLU A 1012 -37.46 -10.96 -44.32
N THR A 1013 -38.63 -10.42 -43.99
CA THR A 1013 -39.23 -9.27 -44.68
C THR A 1013 -38.73 -7.93 -44.14
N CYS A 1014 -38.03 -7.94 -43.00
CA CYS A 1014 -37.57 -6.72 -42.37
C CYS A 1014 -36.36 -6.11 -43.06
N SER A 1015 -36.48 -4.83 -43.40
CA SER A 1015 -35.33 -3.99 -43.76
C SER A 1015 -34.71 -3.37 -42.49
N GLY A 1016 -33.42 -3.04 -42.56
CA GLY A 1016 -32.73 -2.33 -41.48
C GLY A 1016 -32.18 -3.19 -40.34
N ILE A 1017 -32.26 -4.52 -40.42
CA ILE A 1017 -31.54 -5.40 -39.49
C ILE A 1017 -30.04 -5.24 -39.72
N SER A 1018 -29.31 -4.84 -38.68
CA SER A 1018 -27.88 -4.63 -38.75
C SER A 1018 -27.16 -5.92 -39.13
N ASN A 1019 -26.01 -5.78 -39.80
CA ASN A 1019 -25.20 -6.92 -40.19
C ASN A 1019 -24.83 -7.78 -38.96
N SER A 1020 -24.37 -7.19 -37.86
CA SER A 1020 -24.06 -7.95 -36.62
C SER A 1020 -25.27 -8.70 -36.05
N THR A 1021 -26.47 -8.12 -36.13
CA THR A 1021 -27.70 -8.80 -35.70
C THR A 1021 -27.98 -10.06 -36.54
N TRP A 1022 -27.67 -10.06 -37.84
CA TRP A 1022 -27.84 -11.26 -38.67
C TRP A 1022 -27.03 -12.46 -38.18
N LEU A 1023 -25.87 -12.24 -37.58
CA LEU A 1023 -25.06 -13.31 -36.98
C LEU A 1023 -25.74 -13.92 -35.74
N LEU A 1024 -26.32 -13.07 -34.90
CA LEU A 1024 -27.11 -13.50 -33.75
C LEU A 1024 -28.36 -14.26 -34.19
N ILE A 1025 -29.07 -13.74 -35.20
CA ILE A 1025 -30.25 -14.38 -35.79
C ILE A 1025 -29.91 -15.79 -36.31
N ALA A 1026 -28.77 -15.97 -37.00
CA ALA A 1026 -28.34 -17.28 -37.46
C ALA A 1026 -28.12 -18.26 -36.29
N ARG A 1027 -27.48 -17.83 -35.20
CA ARG A 1027 -27.28 -18.65 -33.99
C ARG A 1027 -28.61 -19.04 -33.34
N LEU A 1028 -29.50 -18.07 -33.13
CA LEU A 1028 -30.79 -18.32 -32.52
C LEU A 1028 -31.66 -19.23 -33.38
N ALA A 1029 -31.72 -19.00 -34.69
CA ALA A 1029 -32.44 -19.85 -35.63
C ALA A 1029 -31.88 -21.29 -35.66
N HIS A 1030 -30.56 -21.46 -35.57
CA HIS A 1030 -29.93 -22.78 -35.50
C HIS A 1030 -30.38 -23.55 -34.26
N HIS A 1031 -30.25 -22.93 -33.09
CA HIS A 1031 -30.67 -23.53 -31.81
C HIS A 1031 -32.19 -23.75 -31.75
N ALA A 1032 -32.97 -22.94 -32.45
CA ALA A 1032 -34.40 -23.14 -32.61
C ALA A 1032 -34.72 -24.30 -33.57
N GLY A 1033 -33.75 -24.93 -34.21
CA GLY A 1033 -33.96 -26.00 -35.21
C GLY A 1033 -34.45 -25.49 -36.57
N ALA A 1034 -34.41 -24.19 -36.85
CA ALA A 1034 -34.75 -23.59 -38.14
C ALA A 1034 -33.54 -23.64 -39.10
N LEU A 1035 -33.12 -24.86 -39.45
CA LEU A 1035 -31.86 -25.11 -40.18
C LEU A 1035 -31.83 -24.47 -41.57
N GLU A 1036 -32.92 -24.53 -42.33
CA GLU A 1036 -32.98 -23.94 -43.68
C GLU A 1036 -32.87 -22.42 -43.65
N PHE A 1037 -33.60 -21.78 -42.72
CA PHE A 1037 -33.47 -20.34 -42.50
C PHE A 1037 -32.05 -19.96 -42.08
N THR A 1038 -31.44 -20.74 -41.18
CA THR A 1038 -30.05 -20.53 -40.76
C THR A 1038 -29.08 -20.61 -41.94
N ARG A 1039 -29.18 -21.64 -42.79
CA ARG A 1039 -28.36 -21.79 -44.00
C ARG A 1039 -28.54 -20.60 -44.95
N HIS A 1040 -29.78 -20.15 -45.12
CA HIS A 1040 -30.11 -18.96 -45.93
C HIS A 1040 -29.39 -17.72 -45.39
N VAL A 1041 -29.54 -17.41 -44.10
CA VAL A 1041 -28.90 -16.25 -43.45
C VAL A 1041 -27.37 -16.36 -43.52
N LEU A 1042 -26.80 -17.54 -43.26
CA LEU A 1042 -25.35 -17.75 -43.32
C LEU A 1042 -24.81 -17.44 -44.72
N ARG A 1043 -25.43 -17.98 -45.77
CA ARG A 1043 -24.99 -17.82 -47.16
C ARG A 1043 -25.14 -16.40 -47.68
N HIS A 1044 -26.27 -15.76 -47.41
CA HIS A 1044 -26.63 -14.49 -48.04
C HIS A 1044 -26.32 -13.25 -47.21
N ARG A 1045 -26.16 -13.37 -45.88
CA ARG A 1045 -25.94 -12.24 -44.98
C ARG A 1045 -24.62 -12.37 -44.20
N ALA A 1046 -24.45 -13.46 -43.44
CA ALA A 1046 -23.33 -13.61 -42.50
C ALA A 1046 -21.95 -13.71 -43.18
N ILE A 1047 -21.81 -14.56 -44.21
CA ILE A 1047 -20.53 -14.74 -44.90
C ILE A 1047 -20.05 -13.45 -45.57
N PRO A 1048 -20.85 -12.74 -46.40
CA PRO A 1048 -20.42 -11.47 -46.99
C PRO A 1048 -19.93 -10.45 -45.97
N GLN A 1049 -20.66 -10.32 -44.86
CA GLN A 1049 -20.29 -9.43 -43.76
C GLN A 1049 -18.99 -9.86 -43.10
N MET A 1050 -18.84 -11.13 -42.72
CA MET A 1050 -17.64 -11.61 -42.04
C MET A 1050 -16.39 -11.39 -42.92
N LEU A 1051 -16.51 -11.57 -44.24
CA LEU A 1051 -15.43 -11.25 -45.19
C LEU A 1051 -15.13 -9.74 -45.28
N GLU A 1052 -16.13 -8.88 -45.10
CA GLU A 1052 -15.95 -7.41 -45.03
C GLU A 1052 -15.29 -7.00 -43.70
N GLN A 1053 -15.77 -7.53 -42.56
CA GLN A 1053 -15.19 -7.31 -41.24
C GLN A 1053 -13.75 -7.78 -41.18
N TYR A 1054 -13.43 -8.96 -41.71
CA TYR A 1054 -12.05 -9.44 -41.78
C TYR A 1054 -11.17 -8.51 -42.63
N ARG A 1055 -11.69 -7.95 -43.73
CA ARG A 1055 -10.92 -6.99 -44.54
C ARG A 1055 -10.57 -5.72 -43.76
N ARG A 1056 -11.48 -5.24 -42.91
CA ARG A 1056 -11.29 -4.03 -42.10
C ARG A 1056 -10.46 -4.26 -40.84
N GLN A 1057 -10.74 -5.34 -40.11
CA GLN A 1057 -10.26 -5.56 -38.74
C GLN A 1057 -9.35 -6.77 -38.60
N LYS A 1058 -9.18 -7.59 -39.66
CA LYS A 1058 -8.44 -8.86 -39.62
C LYS A 1058 -8.94 -9.83 -38.56
N TRP A 1059 -10.23 -9.74 -38.23
CA TRP A 1059 -10.89 -10.54 -37.20
C TRP A 1059 -11.98 -11.45 -37.80
N LEU A 1060 -12.12 -12.67 -37.28
CA LEU A 1060 -13.15 -13.65 -37.64
C LEU A 1060 -14.02 -13.97 -36.42
N ASP A 1061 -15.34 -13.97 -36.57
CA ASP A 1061 -16.27 -14.38 -35.50
C ASP A 1061 -16.28 -15.91 -35.38
N THR A 1062 -15.76 -16.41 -34.27
CA THR A 1062 -15.58 -17.83 -33.99
C THR A 1062 -16.92 -18.57 -33.89
N GLY A 1063 -17.94 -17.95 -33.30
CA GLY A 1063 -19.27 -18.54 -33.19
C GLY A 1063 -19.98 -18.68 -34.54
N VAL A 1064 -19.72 -17.77 -35.48
CA VAL A 1064 -20.20 -17.91 -36.87
C VAL A 1064 -19.42 -19.00 -37.60
N MET A 1065 -18.11 -19.11 -37.35
CA MET A 1065 -17.29 -20.18 -37.91
C MET A 1065 -17.74 -21.57 -37.44
N ASP A 1066 -18.10 -21.74 -36.16
CA ASP A 1066 -18.68 -22.97 -35.62
C ASP A 1066 -19.97 -23.35 -36.38
N LEU A 1067 -20.88 -22.40 -36.55
CA LEU A 1067 -22.12 -22.63 -37.31
C LEU A 1067 -21.86 -23.02 -38.77
N LEU A 1068 -20.89 -22.33 -39.41
CA LEU A 1068 -20.52 -22.64 -40.79
C LEU A 1068 -19.91 -24.03 -40.90
N VAL A 1069 -19.05 -24.43 -39.97
CA VAL A 1069 -18.46 -25.77 -39.94
C VAL A 1069 -19.56 -26.83 -39.75
N ALA A 1070 -20.51 -26.59 -38.85
CA ALA A 1070 -21.58 -27.54 -38.55
C ALA A 1070 -22.60 -27.69 -39.69
N LEU A 1071 -23.00 -26.59 -40.32
CA LEU A 1071 -24.11 -26.58 -41.29
C LEU A 1071 -23.68 -26.51 -42.76
N GLU A 1072 -22.54 -25.88 -43.03
CA GLU A 1072 -22.04 -25.54 -44.36
C GLU A 1072 -20.50 -25.69 -44.46
N PRO A 1073 -19.91 -26.86 -44.14
CA PRO A 1073 -18.45 -27.00 -43.96
C PRO A 1073 -17.65 -26.64 -45.21
N SER A 1074 -18.22 -26.80 -46.40
CA SER A 1074 -17.64 -26.33 -47.67
C SER A 1074 -17.54 -24.79 -47.74
N ALA A 1075 -18.53 -24.07 -47.20
CA ALA A 1075 -18.50 -22.61 -47.11
C ALA A 1075 -17.48 -22.15 -46.06
N ALA A 1076 -17.38 -22.84 -44.91
CA ALA A 1076 -16.37 -22.57 -43.89
C ALA A 1076 -14.94 -22.62 -44.48
N LEU A 1077 -14.61 -23.68 -45.24
CA LEU A 1077 -13.31 -23.78 -45.94
C LEU A 1077 -13.08 -22.62 -46.91
N ARG A 1078 -14.11 -22.17 -47.65
CA ARG A 1078 -13.98 -21.03 -48.57
C ARG A 1078 -13.71 -19.73 -47.83
N VAL A 1079 -14.37 -19.49 -46.69
CA VAL A 1079 -14.11 -18.31 -45.84
C VAL A 1079 -12.67 -18.35 -45.36
N LEU A 1080 -12.25 -19.42 -44.68
CA LEU A 1080 -10.90 -19.56 -44.11
C LEU A 1080 -9.81 -19.32 -45.15
N ARG A 1081 -10.00 -19.85 -46.36
CA ARG A 1081 -9.06 -19.66 -47.48
C ARG A 1081 -9.04 -18.22 -48.01
N ARG A 1082 -10.19 -17.55 -48.08
CA ARG A 1082 -10.28 -16.13 -48.50
C ARG A 1082 -9.74 -15.17 -47.46
N THR A 1083 -9.74 -15.57 -46.19
CA THR A 1083 -9.25 -14.78 -45.06
C THR A 1083 -7.87 -15.24 -44.57
N ARG A 1084 -7.07 -15.90 -45.41
CA ARG A 1084 -5.71 -16.30 -45.01
C ARG A 1084 -4.85 -15.08 -44.63
N PRO A 1085 -4.07 -15.15 -43.54
CA PRO A 1085 -3.04 -14.17 -43.24
C PRO A 1085 -2.02 -14.07 -44.38
N THR A 1086 -1.38 -12.91 -44.51
CA THR A 1086 -0.28 -12.73 -45.47
C THR A 1086 0.83 -13.74 -45.20
N GLY A 1087 1.25 -14.49 -46.22
CA GLY A 1087 2.29 -15.53 -46.11
C GLY A 1087 1.76 -16.97 -46.02
N VAL A 1088 0.47 -17.18 -45.75
CA VAL A 1088 -0.15 -18.51 -45.69
C VAL A 1088 -0.62 -18.92 -47.09
N GLN A 1089 0.09 -19.85 -47.76
CA GLN A 1089 -0.22 -20.24 -49.15
C GLN A 1089 -1.18 -21.45 -49.26
N SER A 1090 -1.11 -22.36 -48.30
CA SER A 1090 -1.93 -23.57 -48.24
C SER A 1090 -2.62 -23.72 -46.86
N ASP A 1091 -3.55 -24.67 -46.75
CA ASP A 1091 -4.18 -24.98 -45.45
C ASP A 1091 -3.15 -25.53 -44.44
N GLN A 1092 -2.02 -26.08 -44.92
CA GLN A 1092 -0.94 -26.63 -44.08
C GLN A 1092 0.02 -25.56 -43.54
N ASP A 1093 0.06 -24.39 -44.17
CA ASP A 1093 0.90 -23.27 -43.76
C ASP A 1093 0.21 -22.38 -42.71
N GLU A 1094 -1.03 -22.69 -42.34
CA GLU A 1094 -1.76 -21.94 -41.33
C GLU A 1094 -1.06 -22.08 -39.98
N THR A 1095 -0.70 -20.95 -39.37
CA THR A 1095 0.04 -20.90 -38.10
C THR A 1095 -0.85 -20.55 -36.93
N ASP A 1096 -2.01 -19.94 -37.20
CA ASP A 1096 -3.01 -19.62 -36.19
C ASP A 1096 -3.71 -20.90 -35.72
N SER A 1097 -3.59 -21.21 -34.43
CA SER A 1097 -4.09 -22.46 -33.84
C SER A 1097 -5.61 -22.60 -33.95
N GLU A 1098 -6.34 -21.49 -33.83
CA GLU A 1098 -7.80 -21.50 -33.86
C GLU A 1098 -8.31 -21.73 -35.29
N ARG A 1099 -7.72 -21.04 -36.28
CA ARG A 1099 -8.02 -21.26 -37.70
C ARG A 1099 -7.70 -22.68 -38.16
N ARG A 1100 -6.62 -23.28 -37.64
CA ARG A 1100 -6.29 -24.70 -37.90
C ARG A 1100 -7.35 -25.64 -37.35
N GLU A 1101 -7.87 -25.39 -36.16
CA GLU A 1101 -8.94 -26.22 -35.61
C GLU A 1101 -10.21 -26.09 -36.45
N PHE A 1102 -10.59 -24.89 -36.89
CA PHE A 1102 -11.72 -24.74 -37.82
C PHE A 1102 -11.50 -25.45 -39.16
N LEU A 1103 -10.28 -25.40 -39.72
CA LEU A 1103 -9.93 -26.19 -40.91
C LEU A 1103 -10.09 -27.69 -40.64
N ALA A 1104 -9.63 -28.16 -39.48
CA ALA A 1104 -9.74 -29.57 -39.08
C ALA A 1104 -11.21 -30.01 -38.96
N LEU A 1105 -12.01 -29.26 -38.21
CA LEU A 1105 -13.44 -29.54 -38.02
C LEU A 1105 -14.21 -29.51 -39.34
N ALA A 1106 -13.93 -28.54 -40.22
CA ALA A 1106 -14.55 -28.49 -41.55
C ALA A 1106 -14.19 -29.69 -42.43
N PHE A 1107 -12.93 -30.15 -42.39
CA PHE A 1107 -12.53 -31.37 -43.10
C PHE A 1107 -13.18 -32.62 -42.52
N GLU A 1108 -13.27 -32.71 -41.19
CA GLU A 1108 -13.91 -33.81 -40.48
C GLU A 1108 -15.40 -33.92 -40.82
N ALA A 1109 -16.13 -32.79 -40.80
CA ALA A 1109 -17.54 -32.71 -41.20
C ALA A 1109 -17.78 -33.09 -42.69
N LEU A 1110 -16.75 -32.98 -43.54
CA LEU A 1110 -16.78 -33.42 -44.95
C LEU A 1110 -16.30 -34.86 -45.14
N GLY A 1111 -16.09 -35.63 -44.07
CA GLY A 1111 -15.61 -37.02 -44.12
C GLY A 1111 -14.13 -37.16 -44.48
N ARG A 1112 -13.31 -36.12 -44.31
CA ARG A 1112 -11.87 -36.08 -44.68
C ARG A 1112 -10.97 -36.19 -43.45
N SER A 1113 -11.18 -37.22 -42.63
CA SER A 1113 -10.53 -37.42 -41.32
C SER A 1113 -8.99 -37.36 -41.33
N VAL A 1114 -8.34 -37.89 -42.38
CA VAL A 1114 -6.87 -37.84 -42.51
C VAL A 1114 -6.35 -36.39 -42.62
N ARG A 1115 -7.06 -35.52 -43.36
CA ARG A 1115 -6.68 -34.11 -43.45
C ARG A 1115 -6.94 -33.37 -42.15
N ALA A 1116 -8.07 -33.64 -41.50
CA ALA A 1116 -8.39 -33.08 -40.19
C ALA A 1116 -7.30 -33.40 -39.15
N ARG A 1117 -6.88 -34.67 -39.09
CA ARG A 1117 -5.80 -35.11 -38.22
C ARG A 1117 -4.49 -34.36 -38.48
N ARG A 1118 -4.09 -34.21 -39.75
CA ARG A 1118 -2.88 -33.43 -40.11
C ARG A 1118 -2.95 -31.97 -39.65
N MET A 1119 -4.13 -31.34 -39.74
CA MET A 1119 -4.33 -29.97 -39.24
C MET A 1119 -4.18 -29.87 -37.72
N ARG A 1120 -4.52 -30.92 -36.96
CA ARG A 1120 -4.30 -30.96 -35.50
C ARG A 1120 -2.86 -31.31 -35.12
N GLU A 1121 -2.21 -32.20 -35.88
CA GLU A 1121 -0.87 -32.72 -35.58
C GLU A 1121 0.30 -31.78 -35.96
N GLY A 1122 0.11 -30.87 -36.92
CA GLY A 1122 1.19 -30.06 -37.53
C GLY A 1122 1.88 -28.99 -36.65
N VAL A 1123 1.98 -29.15 -35.33
CA VAL A 1123 2.89 -28.34 -34.49
C VAL A 1123 3.86 -29.30 -33.79
N LYS A 1124 4.78 -29.88 -34.56
CA LYS A 1124 6.11 -30.17 -34.00
C LYS A 1124 6.98 -29.00 -34.43
N PHE A 1125 7.18 -28.06 -33.51
CA PHE A 1125 8.23 -27.06 -33.62
C PHE A 1125 9.53 -27.78 -34.03
N GLY A 1126 9.94 -27.60 -35.28
CA GLY A 1126 11.34 -27.71 -35.61
C GLY A 1126 12.04 -26.65 -34.77
N ILE A 1127 12.72 -27.09 -33.71
CA ILE A 1127 13.70 -26.26 -33.02
C ILE A 1127 14.77 -25.98 -34.09
N CYS A 1128 14.63 -24.85 -34.79
CA CYS A 1128 15.73 -24.27 -35.53
C CYS A 1128 16.75 -23.83 -34.48
N SER A 1129 17.78 -24.64 -34.31
CA SER A 1129 19.06 -24.24 -33.74
C SER A 1129 19.59 -23.05 -34.54
N SER A 1130 19.51 -21.86 -33.98
CA SER A 1130 20.17 -20.66 -34.49
C SER A 1130 21.69 -20.79 -34.28
N ASN A 1131 22.42 -21.03 -35.36
CA ASN A 1131 23.80 -20.61 -35.54
C ASN A 1131 23.83 -19.63 -36.72
N SER A 1132 24.63 -18.55 -36.61
CA SER A 1132 24.81 -17.37 -37.50
C SER A 1132 23.67 -16.35 -37.46
N GLU A 1133 23.87 -15.04 -37.30
CA GLU A 1133 25.05 -14.14 -37.28
C GLU A 1133 24.76 -12.95 -36.35
#